data_AF-A0A660QUG6-F1
#
_entry.id   AF-A0A660QUG6-F1
#
_cell.length_a   1.000
_cell.length_b   1.000
_cell.length_c   1.000
_cell.angle_alpha   90.00
_cell.angle_beta   90.00
_cell.angle_gamma   90.00
#
_symmetry.space_group_name_H-M   'P 1'
#
loop_
_entity.id
_entity.type
_entity.pdbx_description
1 polymer ?
#
loop_
_entity_poly.entity_id
_entity_poly.type
_entity_poly.pdbx_seq_one_letter_code
_entity_poly.pdbx_strand_id
1 'polypeptide(L)'
;MKKVLLVGLLFLVSICFAGYAYFTGPSILELPRKEIEFYSRGYETITLKFYKTNLSIFDIFSYSEKEKISLFNLLFGKAEHIRSVTLSVSDKGPQTYLVPFDQPGVYIAVLSGNQGSKTVINDVQFFVITQLGLISFVEKGSATVAVVNTLTGKPVADATVYLFNDENLIDTVKTDEKGMVQISSVVDKIVAEFSGSYSYTYVYAPYSWQYPDEKMFVFTDRPIYRPGDTVHFRGQFFKCSNGNYTAVDSSQISVSIQDPRSNEVYKRILTTNSMGGFWDEFRLAETAELGYYEIIVQQNEREFQSYFMVEEYQKPEYKMTLSSDKEWYISGTTAHFNIKLEYFNGQPVVGADVAYYVKAREGWSESSTVYYGRGLTDEHGNLAVSVQIEEGFDGYYVLEAIAADQSQRQIEESHSVRVHADNVLIKTDLYSYRTSPGETVKILIEITDLKGNPLDGTLTVETDKGVQKVEIHNGKYLLNFTPTQAKSYRMKLSFGKSSKTINIYSYGRVPLYLIGDFAVVPDKESYKPGEKMIVDIYSPDPEAGFLALVGEKLYSLSFCDLSEGYKRVTFEIPQNVVEKNLFLTYRGYSDGQRMTKTIKISLERKTNVFDMKISSDKDRYRPGETVKMRIEASDDYNICVSVVDEAIYAMVGYDPLNIEQWLYPENNYPNVIADFSESYTPYVWFSELPDESSNKLAFFAKEDHSFEDMKRSAVETKINVREYFPDTALWLADLETVDSSATIEFKVPDTITTWKVTSYGFSREQFSQGSSQITVTKDFYVRPHLPVFMRFGDEMSLSATVYNQTEEATVSRIWIEPPSSLDILTELSTTTTIPAQGSVTVTWKCVAQKISDPSTITIYAVAGLNDAVAMNVPVKPFSFEREYYVLEALDGEMNVDLPEGDYISASLRVMSNIVPVIEDSLKKLISYPYGCTEQTMSSFFPAVVASKAGIEIDNLQDVVMKGLYRLYKYQHYDGGWGWWRTDKSIPFMTAYVMEGLFHAIESGIFVADSVVKSGLDYLLSNPTAYGSYVLSLYGVEHEPFEPESVLDLVYLSLESKQMLKKAMEHVVEKSRIAYVDVSSKGYFITNVQATSILLRSLVKWNAYPEIQKKMINYLFSMKDGFFWYSTKDTSYAVLGLINSMRTFEEPDILVENDQRAIKMTGEGAISLMKGKLHLQGKGLVEVHVRYLEEPKEAVDEGLVVERIFYKK
;
A
#
# COMPACT_ATOMS: atom_id res chain seq x y z
N MET A 1 -22.90 -27.20 14.85
CA MET A 1 -22.52 -28.14 13.75
C MET A 1 -23.62 -29.15 13.40
N LYS A 2 -23.73 -30.38 13.97
CA LYS A 2 -24.59 -31.46 13.38
C LYS A 2 -26.04 -31.10 13.01
N LYS A 3 -26.78 -30.30 13.80
CA LYS A 3 -28.13 -29.82 13.40
C LYS A 3 -28.09 -28.84 12.21
N VAL A 4 -27.13 -27.91 12.20
CA VAL A 4 -26.88 -26.97 11.09
C VAL A 4 -26.49 -27.72 9.82
N LEU A 5 -25.67 -28.77 9.95
CA LEU A 5 -25.28 -29.61 8.81
C LEU A 5 -26.49 -30.34 8.20
N LEU A 6 -27.43 -30.81 9.04
CA LEU A 6 -28.65 -31.47 8.57
C LEU A 6 -29.63 -30.50 7.89
N VAL A 7 -29.78 -29.30 8.44
CA VAL A 7 -30.58 -28.22 7.82
C VAL A 7 -29.95 -27.79 6.49
N GLY A 8 -28.63 -27.57 6.45
CA GLY A 8 -27.90 -27.25 5.22
C GLY A 8 -27.98 -28.34 4.16
N LEU A 9 -27.95 -29.62 4.55
CA LEU A 9 -28.16 -30.73 3.61
C LEU A 9 -29.60 -30.74 3.06
N LEU A 10 -30.60 -30.51 3.90
CA LEU A 10 -32.00 -30.39 3.47
C LEU A 10 -32.22 -29.18 2.56
N PHE A 11 -31.53 -28.06 2.82
CA PHE A 11 -31.58 -26.86 1.99
C PHE A 11 -30.94 -27.11 0.61
N LEU A 12 -29.73 -27.67 0.56
CA LEU A 12 -29.06 -28.08 -0.68
C LEU A 12 -29.86 -29.12 -1.47
N VAL A 13 -30.53 -30.06 -0.80
CA VAL A 13 -31.44 -31.02 -1.44
C VAL A 13 -32.68 -30.32 -1.97
N SER A 14 -33.26 -29.34 -1.26
CA SER A 14 -34.42 -28.58 -1.75
C SER A 14 -34.10 -27.70 -2.98
N ILE A 15 -32.92 -27.07 -3.00
CA ILE A 15 -32.42 -26.30 -4.16
C ILE A 15 -32.21 -27.20 -5.38
N CYS A 16 -31.89 -28.49 -5.19
CA CYS A 16 -31.81 -29.46 -6.30
C CYS A 16 -33.18 -29.79 -6.95
N PHE A 17 -34.31 -29.46 -6.31
CA PHE A 17 -35.67 -29.78 -6.78
C PHE A 17 -36.56 -28.55 -7.07
N ALA A 18 -36.11 -27.33 -6.75
CA ALA A 18 -36.80 -26.11 -7.15
C ALA A 18 -36.57 -25.82 -8.65
N GLY A 19 -37.66 -25.58 -9.39
CA GLY A 19 -37.57 -25.06 -10.76
C GLY A 19 -37.13 -23.60 -10.76
N TYR A 20 -36.26 -23.22 -11.70
CA TYR A 20 -35.85 -21.82 -11.91
C TYR A 20 -35.61 -21.52 -13.39
N ALA A 21 -35.74 -20.25 -13.76
CA ALA A 21 -35.45 -19.75 -15.10
C ALA A 21 -35.13 -18.25 -15.07
N TYR A 22 -34.23 -17.78 -15.93
CA TYR A 22 -33.84 -16.36 -16.02
C TYR A 22 -33.27 -16.05 -17.40
N PHE A 23 -33.34 -14.78 -17.83
CA PHE A 23 -32.75 -14.33 -19.09
C PHE A 23 -31.22 -14.33 -19.02
N THR A 24 -30.56 -14.79 -20.09
CA THR A 24 -29.09 -14.85 -20.20
C THR A 24 -28.54 -13.96 -21.32
N GLY A 25 -29.38 -13.63 -22.30
CA GLY A 25 -28.99 -12.74 -23.40
C GLY A 25 -28.99 -11.25 -23.03
N PRO A 26 -28.45 -10.40 -23.92
CA PRO A 26 -28.60 -8.95 -23.83
C PRO A 26 -30.08 -8.55 -23.93
N SER A 27 -30.50 -7.59 -23.10
CA SER A 27 -31.83 -6.99 -23.22
C SER A 27 -31.92 -5.94 -24.33
N ILE A 28 -30.78 -5.43 -24.82
CA ILE A 28 -30.73 -4.53 -25.97
C ILE A 28 -30.34 -5.37 -27.20
N LEU A 29 -31.31 -5.59 -28.08
CA LEU A 29 -31.13 -6.37 -29.30
C LEU A 29 -30.91 -5.44 -30.49
N GLU A 30 -29.64 -5.21 -30.80
CA GLU A 30 -29.19 -4.62 -32.07
C GLU A 30 -29.50 -5.60 -33.21
N LEU A 31 -30.34 -5.19 -34.17
CA LEU A 31 -30.67 -6.03 -35.32
C LEU A 31 -29.43 -6.22 -36.21
N PRO A 32 -29.20 -7.46 -36.72
CA PRO A 32 -30.17 -8.53 -36.91
C PRO A 32 -30.18 -9.60 -35.81
N ARG A 33 -29.68 -9.33 -34.58
CA ARG A 33 -29.90 -10.26 -33.46
C ARG A 33 -31.40 -10.31 -33.14
N LYS A 34 -32.05 -11.40 -33.54
CA LYS A 34 -33.51 -11.60 -33.48
C LYS A 34 -33.93 -12.63 -32.43
N GLU A 35 -33.09 -12.98 -31.46
CA GLU A 35 -33.38 -14.06 -30.51
C GLU A 35 -33.15 -13.63 -29.05
N ILE A 36 -34.21 -13.78 -28.25
CA ILE A 36 -34.18 -13.61 -26.80
C ILE A 36 -33.77 -14.94 -26.17
N GLU A 37 -32.77 -14.89 -25.31
CA GLU A 37 -32.09 -16.06 -24.75
C GLU A 37 -32.36 -16.16 -23.24
N PHE A 38 -32.79 -17.33 -22.78
CA PHE A 38 -32.99 -17.61 -21.36
C PHE A 38 -32.58 -19.03 -20.96
N TYR A 39 -32.21 -19.20 -19.70
CA TYR A 39 -31.84 -20.46 -19.08
C TYR A 39 -33.01 -21.05 -18.28
N SER A 40 -33.08 -22.38 -18.17
CA SER A 40 -34.12 -23.05 -17.40
C SER A 40 -33.70 -24.42 -16.85
N ARG A 41 -34.22 -24.75 -15.67
CA ARG A 41 -34.19 -26.09 -15.07
C ARG A 41 -35.45 -26.36 -14.23
N GLY A 42 -35.89 -27.62 -14.19
CA GLY A 42 -36.81 -28.13 -13.15
C GLY A 42 -38.31 -27.81 -13.29
N TYR A 43 -38.72 -27.14 -14.38
CA TYR A 43 -40.13 -26.98 -14.77
C TYR A 43 -40.54 -28.04 -15.80
N GLU A 44 -41.84 -28.24 -16.00
CA GLU A 44 -42.39 -29.09 -17.08
C GLU A 44 -42.50 -28.32 -18.39
N THR A 45 -42.98 -27.07 -18.30
CA THR A 45 -43.02 -26.11 -19.40
C THR A 45 -42.65 -24.72 -18.88
N ILE A 46 -42.12 -23.88 -19.78
CA ILE A 46 -41.98 -22.45 -19.56
C ILE A 46 -42.79 -21.70 -20.58
N THR A 47 -43.47 -20.65 -20.13
CA THR A 47 -44.14 -19.66 -20.98
C THR A 47 -43.41 -18.33 -20.86
N LEU A 48 -42.87 -17.87 -21.99
CA LEU A 48 -42.35 -16.52 -22.16
C LEU A 48 -43.46 -15.64 -22.77
N LYS A 49 -43.86 -14.59 -22.07
CA LYS A 49 -44.90 -13.64 -22.52
C LYS A 49 -44.27 -12.30 -22.88
N PHE A 50 -44.67 -11.73 -24.00
CA PHE A 50 -44.22 -10.43 -24.47
C PHE A 50 -45.36 -9.41 -24.41
N TYR A 51 -45.04 -8.24 -23.89
CA TYR A 51 -45.91 -7.08 -23.83
C TYR A 51 -45.23 -5.92 -24.56
N LYS A 52 -45.94 -5.23 -25.45
CA LYS A 52 -45.48 -3.98 -26.05
C LYS A 52 -45.88 -2.82 -25.15
N THR A 53 -44.99 -1.87 -24.94
CA THR A 53 -45.26 -0.71 -24.08
C THR A 53 -45.14 0.59 -24.85
N ASN A 54 -45.85 1.62 -24.39
CA ASN A 54 -45.72 3.00 -24.86
C ASN A 54 -44.70 3.80 -24.02
N LEU A 55 -44.02 3.15 -23.07
CA LEU A 55 -42.92 3.75 -22.30
C LEU A 55 -41.68 3.90 -23.20
N SER A 56 -41.02 5.05 -23.08
CA SER A 56 -39.71 5.33 -23.69
C SER A 56 -38.57 4.67 -22.91
N ILE A 57 -37.34 4.76 -23.43
CA ILE A 57 -36.16 4.33 -22.67
C ILE A 57 -35.89 5.23 -21.44
N PHE A 58 -36.29 6.50 -21.48
CA PHE A 58 -36.18 7.45 -20.37
C PHE A 58 -37.12 7.08 -19.21
N ASP A 59 -38.35 6.62 -19.53
CA ASP A 59 -39.27 6.08 -18.53
C ASP A 59 -38.61 4.90 -17.79
N ILE A 60 -38.02 3.94 -18.51
CA ILE A 60 -37.35 2.77 -17.92
C ILE A 60 -36.28 3.19 -16.91
N PHE A 61 -35.38 4.11 -17.28
CA PHE A 61 -34.34 4.63 -16.38
C PHE A 61 -34.97 5.25 -15.11
N SER A 62 -35.97 6.13 -15.28
CA SER A 62 -36.63 6.78 -14.14
C SER A 62 -37.30 5.80 -13.18
N TYR A 63 -37.83 4.67 -13.68
CA TYR A 63 -38.46 3.63 -12.85
C TYR A 63 -37.46 2.68 -12.19
N SER A 64 -36.29 2.42 -12.79
CA SER A 64 -35.25 1.59 -12.14
C SER A 64 -34.67 2.24 -10.88
N GLU A 65 -34.64 3.58 -10.83
CA GLU A 65 -33.92 4.33 -9.81
C GLU A 65 -34.85 4.89 -8.70
N LYS A 66 -36.13 5.19 -8.99
CA LYS A 66 -37.01 5.93 -8.05
C LYS A 66 -38.13 5.15 -7.33
N GLU A 67 -38.60 3.98 -7.81
CA GLU A 67 -39.64 3.20 -7.09
C GLU A 67 -39.47 1.66 -7.19
N LYS A 68 -38.71 1.06 -6.25
CA LYS A 68 -38.45 -0.40 -6.20
C LYS A 68 -39.67 -1.34 -6.02
N ILE A 69 -40.89 -0.82 -5.92
CA ILE A 69 -42.12 -1.59 -5.62
C ILE A 69 -43.23 -1.38 -6.68
N SER A 70 -43.11 -0.34 -7.52
CA SER A 70 -44.23 0.16 -8.35
C SER A 70 -44.44 -0.60 -9.66
N LEU A 71 -43.36 -1.21 -10.20
CA LEU A 71 -43.34 -1.76 -11.57
C LEU A 71 -44.46 -2.77 -11.84
N PHE A 72 -44.78 -3.66 -10.88
CA PHE A 72 -45.83 -4.68 -11.02
C PHE A 72 -47.23 -4.12 -11.29
N ASN A 73 -47.54 -2.92 -10.77
CA ASN A 73 -48.83 -2.26 -11.01
C ASN A 73 -48.83 -1.49 -12.35
N LEU A 74 -47.69 -0.94 -12.76
CA LEU A 74 -47.54 -0.27 -14.06
C LEU A 74 -47.62 -1.28 -15.22
N LEU A 75 -47.00 -2.45 -15.04
CA LEU A 75 -46.88 -3.56 -16.00
C LEU A 75 -48.21 -3.96 -16.64
N PHE A 76 -49.25 -4.17 -15.84
CA PHE A 76 -50.57 -4.62 -16.31
C PHE A 76 -51.52 -3.46 -16.65
N GLY A 77 -51.12 -2.21 -16.40
CA GLY A 77 -51.95 -1.02 -16.66
C GLY A 77 -51.63 -0.27 -17.97
N LYS A 78 -50.41 -0.41 -18.51
CA LYS A 78 -49.93 0.38 -19.67
C LYS A 78 -49.32 -0.43 -20.83
N ALA A 79 -49.14 -1.74 -20.70
CA ALA A 79 -48.52 -2.58 -21.74
C ALA A 79 -49.52 -3.57 -22.36
N GLU A 80 -49.55 -3.65 -23.69
CA GLU A 80 -50.42 -4.56 -24.45
C GLU A 80 -49.76 -5.93 -24.59
N HIS A 81 -50.46 -7.01 -24.22
CA HIS A 81 -49.97 -8.37 -24.46
C HIS A 81 -50.03 -8.70 -25.96
N ILE A 82 -48.86 -8.97 -26.56
CA ILE A 82 -48.74 -9.17 -28.01
C ILE A 82 -48.44 -10.63 -28.40
N ARG A 83 -47.80 -11.41 -27.52
CA ARG A 83 -47.36 -12.78 -27.85
C ARG A 83 -47.05 -13.60 -26.61
N SER A 84 -47.32 -14.90 -26.67
CA SER A 84 -46.82 -15.90 -25.72
C SER A 84 -46.12 -17.02 -26.48
N VAL A 85 -45.05 -17.57 -25.91
CA VAL A 85 -44.34 -18.75 -26.42
C VAL A 85 -44.19 -19.74 -25.27
N THR A 86 -44.77 -20.93 -25.40
CA THR A 86 -44.63 -21.99 -24.38
C THR A 86 -43.75 -23.11 -24.94
N LEU A 87 -42.71 -23.48 -24.19
CA LEU A 87 -41.74 -24.52 -24.53
C LEU A 87 -41.76 -25.62 -23.45
N SER A 88 -41.65 -26.88 -23.86
CA SER A 88 -41.42 -28.00 -22.93
C SER A 88 -39.96 -28.03 -22.50
N VAL A 89 -39.73 -28.24 -21.20
CA VAL A 89 -38.39 -28.30 -20.61
C VAL A 89 -37.95 -29.77 -20.50
N SER A 90 -36.67 -30.06 -20.73
CA SER A 90 -36.15 -31.42 -20.72
C SER A 90 -35.76 -31.90 -19.31
N ASP A 91 -36.05 -33.15 -18.97
CA ASP A 91 -35.60 -33.81 -17.74
C ASP A 91 -34.06 -33.90 -17.59
N LYS A 92 -33.30 -33.65 -18.67
CA LYS A 92 -31.85 -33.85 -18.75
C LYS A 92 -31.01 -32.72 -18.13
N GLY A 93 -31.51 -32.11 -17.06
CA GLY A 93 -30.84 -31.01 -16.36
C GLY A 93 -31.05 -29.64 -17.05
N PRO A 94 -30.23 -28.63 -16.70
CA PRO A 94 -30.43 -27.27 -17.18
C PRO A 94 -30.15 -27.11 -18.68
N GLN A 95 -30.90 -26.23 -19.35
CA GLN A 95 -30.77 -25.93 -20.78
C GLN A 95 -31.03 -24.44 -21.08
N THR A 96 -30.44 -23.95 -22.16
CA THR A 96 -30.68 -22.61 -22.73
C THR A 96 -31.69 -22.69 -23.86
N TYR A 97 -32.56 -21.69 -23.97
CA TYR A 97 -33.65 -21.59 -24.94
C TYR A 97 -33.54 -20.26 -25.70
N LEU A 98 -33.77 -20.31 -27.00
CA LEU A 98 -33.75 -19.15 -27.91
C LEU A 98 -35.17 -18.94 -28.46
N VAL A 99 -35.69 -17.71 -28.36
CA VAL A 99 -37.02 -17.35 -28.83
C VAL A 99 -36.94 -16.21 -29.86
N PRO A 100 -37.24 -16.49 -31.14
CA PRO A 100 -37.19 -15.46 -32.19
C PRO A 100 -38.19 -14.33 -31.98
N PHE A 101 -37.73 -13.08 -32.00
CA PHE A 101 -38.49 -11.83 -31.89
C PHE A 101 -37.71 -10.71 -32.61
N ASP A 102 -38.34 -9.97 -33.52
CA ASP A 102 -37.62 -9.09 -34.46
C ASP A 102 -38.24 -7.71 -34.74
N GLN A 103 -39.27 -7.32 -34.00
CA GLN A 103 -39.96 -6.04 -34.18
C GLN A 103 -39.26 -4.94 -33.35
N PRO A 104 -38.82 -3.81 -33.94
CA PRO A 104 -38.22 -2.72 -33.18
C PRO A 104 -39.17 -2.05 -32.17
N GLY A 105 -38.58 -1.46 -31.14
CA GLY A 105 -39.26 -0.73 -30.08
C GLY A 105 -38.96 -1.27 -28.68
N VAL A 106 -39.72 -0.79 -27.70
CA VAL A 106 -39.59 -1.15 -26.28
C VAL A 106 -40.64 -2.20 -25.90
N TYR A 107 -40.17 -3.26 -25.25
CA TYR A 107 -40.96 -4.43 -24.88
C TYR A 107 -40.68 -4.83 -23.42
N ILE A 108 -41.56 -5.66 -22.89
CA ILE A 108 -41.39 -6.30 -21.60
C ILE A 108 -41.61 -7.79 -21.78
N ALA A 109 -40.66 -8.59 -21.31
CA ALA A 109 -40.70 -10.04 -21.37
C ALA A 109 -40.86 -10.62 -19.96
N VAL A 110 -41.91 -11.43 -19.77
CA VAL A 110 -42.23 -12.10 -18.50
C VAL A 110 -42.00 -13.59 -18.68
N LEU A 111 -41.03 -14.14 -17.95
CA LEU A 111 -40.63 -15.55 -17.99
C LEU A 111 -41.33 -16.30 -16.85
N SER A 112 -42.14 -17.32 -17.19
CA SER A 112 -42.93 -18.07 -16.21
C SER A 112 -42.75 -19.58 -16.36
N GLY A 113 -42.42 -20.28 -15.28
CA GLY A 113 -42.32 -21.74 -15.23
C GLY A 113 -43.58 -22.40 -14.67
N ASN A 114 -43.95 -23.55 -15.23
CA ASN A 114 -45.09 -24.35 -14.80
C ASN A 114 -44.61 -25.69 -14.21
N GLN A 115 -45.14 -26.05 -13.05
CA GLN A 115 -44.91 -27.34 -12.39
C GLN A 115 -46.25 -27.82 -11.80
N GLY A 116 -46.80 -28.91 -12.33
CA GLY A 116 -48.18 -29.33 -12.11
C GLY A 116 -49.17 -28.19 -12.40
N SER A 117 -50.03 -27.89 -11.43
CA SER A 117 -51.00 -26.80 -11.50
C SER A 117 -50.46 -25.41 -11.10
N LYS A 118 -49.17 -25.29 -10.78
CA LYS A 118 -48.56 -24.04 -10.29
C LYS A 118 -47.72 -23.37 -11.39
N THR A 119 -48.15 -22.18 -11.81
CA THR A 119 -47.31 -21.24 -12.57
C THR A 119 -46.57 -20.32 -11.60
N VAL A 120 -45.28 -20.08 -11.87
CA VAL A 120 -44.42 -19.16 -11.12
C VAL A 120 -43.81 -18.18 -12.11
N ILE A 121 -43.96 -16.87 -11.90
CA ILE A 121 -43.13 -15.87 -12.61
C ILE A 121 -41.73 -15.97 -12.01
N ASN A 122 -40.73 -16.18 -12.85
CA ASN A 122 -39.34 -16.34 -12.41
C ASN A 122 -38.50 -15.10 -12.71
N ASP A 123 -38.76 -14.42 -13.84
CA ASP A 123 -37.98 -13.28 -14.31
C ASP A 123 -38.87 -12.32 -15.13
N VAL A 124 -38.56 -11.03 -15.08
CA VAL A 124 -39.25 -9.95 -15.80
C VAL A 124 -38.23 -8.90 -16.22
N GLN A 125 -38.02 -8.75 -17.53
CA GLN A 125 -36.99 -7.86 -18.07
C GLN A 125 -37.56 -6.96 -19.17
N PHE A 126 -37.12 -5.70 -19.20
CA PHE A 126 -37.34 -4.83 -20.36
C PHE A 126 -36.44 -5.28 -21.52
N PHE A 127 -36.96 -5.25 -22.74
CA PHE A 127 -36.19 -5.49 -23.96
C PHE A 127 -36.31 -4.29 -24.90
N VAL A 128 -35.18 -3.79 -25.40
CA VAL A 128 -35.12 -2.72 -26.40
C VAL A 128 -34.60 -3.33 -27.69
N ILE A 129 -35.44 -3.36 -28.73
CA ILE A 129 -35.08 -3.91 -30.04
C ILE A 129 -34.85 -2.74 -30.98
N THR A 130 -33.64 -2.63 -31.52
CA THR A 130 -33.17 -1.40 -32.16
C THR A 130 -32.43 -1.63 -33.47
N GLN A 131 -32.46 -0.60 -34.31
CA GLN A 131 -31.60 -0.50 -35.50
C GLN A 131 -30.57 0.63 -35.35
N LEU A 132 -30.43 1.23 -34.16
CA LEU A 132 -29.47 2.30 -33.86
C LEU A 132 -28.34 1.79 -32.99
N GLY A 133 -27.11 1.93 -33.49
CA GLY A 133 -25.89 1.83 -32.71
C GLY A 133 -25.40 3.24 -32.36
N LEU A 134 -24.76 3.38 -31.21
CA LEU A 134 -24.03 4.56 -30.80
C LEU A 134 -22.55 4.22 -30.80
N ILE A 135 -21.70 5.04 -31.41
CA ILE A 135 -20.24 4.93 -31.32
C ILE A 135 -19.74 6.21 -30.68
N SER A 136 -19.11 6.10 -29.50
CA SER A 136 -18.58 7.23 -28.73
C SER A 136 -17.06 7.22 -28.74
N PHE A 137 -16.47 8.37 -29.05
CA PHE A 137 -15.05 8.66 -28.84
C PHE A 137 -14.98 9.75 -27.76
N VAL A 138 -14.73 9.32 -26.51
CA VAL A 138 -14.71 10.19 -25.34
C VAL A 138 -13.27 10.54 -24.98
N GLU A 139 -13.04 11.82 -24.75
CA GLU A 139 -11.73 12.39 -24.40
C GLU A 139 -11.89 13.37 -23.22
N LYS A 140 -10.78 13.94 -22.74
CA LYS A 140 -10.86 14.93 -21.67
C LYS A 140 -11.70 16.14 -22.09
N GLY A 141 -12.84 16.31 -21.43
CA GLY A 141 -13.70 17.50 -21.55
C GLY A 141 -14.63 17.51 -22.76
N SER A 142 -14.58 16.50 -23.63
CA SER A 142 -15.41 16.41 -24.84
C SER A 142 -15.71 14.97 -25.23
N ALA A 143 -16.74 14.80 -26.05
CA ALA A 143 -17.04 13.51 -26.68
C ALA A 143 -17.49 13.73 -28.13
N THR A 144 -17.01 12.89 -29.04
CA THR A 144 -17.51 12.82 -30.42
C THR A 144 -18.38 11.58 -30.53
N VAL A 145 -19.67 11.75 -30.78
CA VAL A 145 -20.64 10.64 -30.88
C VAL A 145 -21.14 10.52 -32.30
N ALA A 146 -21.10 9.31 -32.85
CA ALA A 146 -21.75 8.95 -34.09
C ALA A 146 -22.96 8.04 -33.81
N VAL A 147 -24.12 8.40 -34.37
CA VAL A 147 -25.30 7.53 -34.40
C VAL A 147 -25.32 6.82 -35.75
N VAL A 148 -25.36 5.50 -35.73
CA VAL A 148 -25.27 4.64 -36.93
C VAL A 148 -26.42 3.64 -36.99
N ASN A 149 -26.75 3.20 -38.20
CA ASN A 149 -27.68 2.10 -38.41
C ASN A 149 -26.95 0.75 -38.23
N THR A 150 -27.35 -0.09 -37.28
CA THR A 150 -26.60 -1.32 -36.92
C THR A 150 -26.47 -2.29 -38.10
N LEU A 151 -27.49 -2.40 -38.94
CA LEU A 151 -27.53 -3.32 -40.08
C LEU A 151 -26.55 -2.93 -41.20
N THR A 152 -26.20 -1.65 -41.32
CA THR A 152 -25.43 -1.12 -42.47
C THR A 152 -24.16 -0.37 -42.10
N GLY A 153 -23.95 -0.07 -40.80
CA GLY A 153 -22.88 0.78 -40.29
C GLY A 153 -22.96 2.26 -40.73
N LYS A 154 -23.96 2.64 -41.54
CA LYS A 154 -24.04 3.98 -42.12
C LYS A 154 -24.62 4.99 -41.14
N PRO A 155 -24.19 6.26 -41.16
CA PRO A 155 -24.59 7.21 -40.15
C PRO A 155 -26.04 7.68 -40.31
N VAL A 156 -26.67 8.04 -39.21
CA VAL A 156 -28.06 8.51 -39.15
C VAL A 156 -28.06 10.01 -38.85
N ALA A 157 -28.25 10.81 -39.88
CA ALA A 157 -28.46 12.26 -39.76
C ALA A 157 -29.82 12.58 -39.12
N ASP A 158 -29.95 13.77 -38.53
CA ASP A 158 -31.17 14.26 -37.88
C ASP A 158 -31.64 13.43 -36.64
N ALA A 159 -30.85 12.45 -36.18
CA ALA A 159 -31.09 11.71 -34.95
C ALA A 159 -30.98 12.63 -33.73
N THR A 160 -31.87 12.46 -32.76
CA THR A 160 -31.91 13.29 -31.55
C THR A 160 -31.03 12.65 -30.48
N VAL A 161 -30.04 13.39 -29.98
CA VAL A 161 -29.10 12.93 -28.97
C VAL A 161 -29.30 13.76 -27.70
N TYR A 162 -29.58 13.07 -26.60
CA TYR A 162 -29.93 13.61 -25.29
C TYR A 162 -28.77 13.37 -24.33
N LEU A 163 -28.35 14.43 -23.62
CA LEU A 163 -27.16 14.45 -22.78
C LEU A 163 -27.54 14.56 -21.30
N PHE A 164 -27.06 13.64 -20.45
CA PHE A 164 -27.46 13.57 -19.04
C PHE A 164 -26.27 13.61 -18.09
N ASN A 165 -26.42 14.36 -16.99
CA ASN A 165 -25.56 14.32 -15.81
C ASN A 165 -26.41 14.23 -14.54
N ASP A 166 -26.04 13.38 -13.59
CA ASP A 166 -26.79 13.14 -12.34
C ASP A 166 -28.30 12.92 -12.58
N GLU A 167 -28.63 12.04 -13.54
CA GLU A 167 -29.98 11.80 -14.11
C GLU A 167 -30.66 12.98 -14.84
N ASN A 168 -30.16 14.21 -14.73
CA ASN A 168 -30.77 15.41 -15.30
C ASN A 168 -30.42 15.56 -16.78
N LEU A 169 -31.43 15.87 -17.62
CA LEU A 169 -31.21 16.23 -19.02
C LEU A 169 -30.56 17.63 -19.09
N ILE A 170 -29.30 17.68 -19.53
CA ILE A 170 -28.50 18.90 -19.62
C ILE A 170 -28.72 19.61 -20.96
N ASP A 171 -28.74 18.84 -22.06
CA ASP A 171 -28.91 19.37 -23.42
C ASP A 171 -29.55 18.33 -24.36
N THR A 172 -30.05 18.78 -25.51
CA THR A 172 -30.62 17.94 -26.56
C THR A 172 -30.21 18.47 -27.93
N VAL A 173 -29.33 17.72 -28.58
CA VAL A 173 -28.66 18.07 -29.84
C VAL A 173 -29.07 17.11 -30.96
N LYS A 174 -28.77 17.47 -32.21
CA LYS A 174 -29.04 16.64 -33.39
C LYS A 174 -27.75 16.26 -34.09
N THR A 175 -27.74 15.08 -34.71
CA THR A 175 -26.63 14.65 -35.56
C THR A 175 -26.59 15.39 -36.90
N ASP A 176 -25.37 15.66 -37.39
CA ASP A 176 -25.09 16.29 -38.68
C ASP A 176 -25.38 15.36 -39.88
N GLU A 177 -25.11 15.84 -41.11
CA GLU A 177 -25.24 15.05 -42.34
C GLU A 177 -24.37 13.78 -42.37
N LYS A 178 -23.38 13.66 -41.47
CA LYS A 178 -22.51 12.49 -41.28
C LYS A 178 -22.90 11.66 -40.06
N GLY A 179 -24.10 11.89 -39.49
CA GLY A 179 -24.61 11.21 -38.32
C GLY A 179 -23.81 11.45 -37.03
N MET A 180 -23.00 12.51 -36.97
CA MET A 180 -22.14 12.82 -35.83
C MET A 180 -22.63 14.03 -35.04
N VAL A 181 -22.23 14.09 -33.77
CA VAL A 181 -22.32 15.29 -32.93
C VAL A 181 -21.06 15.44 -32.09
N GLN A 182 -20.56 16.68 -32.00
CA GLN A 182 -19.47 17.05 -31.10
C GLN A 182 -20.07 17.60 -29.81
N ILE A 183 -19.69 17.03 -28.67
CA ILE A 183 -20.16 17.42 -27.35
C ILE A 183 -18.99 18.11 -26.63
N SER A 184 -19.23 19.32 -26.12
CA SER A 184 -18.19 20.20 -25.52
C SER A 184 -18.07 20.05 -24.00
N SER A 185 -18.58 18.95 -23.46
CA SER A 185 -18.48 18.52 -22.07
C SER A 185 -18.51 16.99 -22.02
N VAL A 186 -17.87 16.38 -21.03
CA VAL A 186 -18.18 14.97 -20.69
C VAL A 186 -19.53 14.97 -19.95
N VAL A 187 -20.37 13.96 -20.23
CA VAL A 187 -21.68 13.80 -19.58
C VAL A 187 -21.91 12.32 -19.25
N ASP A 188 -22.39 12.00 -18.04
CA ASP A 188 -22.45 10.62 -17.51
C ASP A 188 -23.17 9.60 -18.43
N LYS A 189 -24.19 10.05 -19.16
CA LYS A 189 -25.04 9.18 -20.01
C LYS A 189 -25.49 9.91 -21.28
N ILE A 190 -25.40 9.22 -22.41
CA ILE A 190 -25.77 9.73 -23.74
C ILE A 190 -26.79 8.79 -24.36
N VAL A 191 -27.95 9.33 -24.78
CA VAL A 191 -29.04 8.56 -25.39
C VAL A 191 -29.35 9.10 -26.78
N ALA A 192 -29.48 8.23 -27.78
CA ALA A 192 -29.89 8.56 -29.15
C ALA A 192 -31.28 7.98 -29.47
N GLU A 193 -32.12 8.78 -30.13
CA GLU A 193 -33.43 8.39 -30.67
C GLU A 193 -33.51 8.75 -32.16
N PHE A 194 -34.08 7.84 -32.95
CA PHE A 194 -34.52 8.13 -34.32
C PHE A 194 -35.62 7.16 -34.74
N SER A 195 -36.76 7.70 -35.16
CA SER A 195 -37.91 6.94 -35.67
C SER A 195 -38.42 5.83 -34.72
N GLY A 196 -38.35 6.05 -33.41
CA GLY A 196 -38.77 5.10 -32.38
C GLY A 196 -37.80 3.94 -32.11
N SER A 197 -36.61 3.95 -32.72
CA SER A 197 -35.46 3.16 -32.27
C SER A 197 -34.65 3.97 -31.26
N TYR A 198 -34.03 3.29 -30.30
CA TYR A 198 -33.25 3.88 -29.22
C TYR A 198 -31.87 3.23 -29.11
N SER A 199 -30.87 4.00 -28.70
CA SER A 199 -29.53 3.54 -28.37
C SER A 199 -28.98 4.40 -27.24
N TYR A 200 -28.08 3.89 -26.40
CA TYR A 200 -27.42 4.72 -25.39
C TYR A 200 -26.06 4.16 -24.98
N THR A 201 -25.26 4.97 -24.30
CA THR A 201 -24.04 4.53 -23.62
C THR A 201 -23.84 5.31 -22.30
N TYR A 202 -23.12 4.70 -21.36
CA TYR A 202 -22.59 5.37 -20.19
C TYR A 202 -21.18 5.90 -20.49
N VAL A 203 -20.79 7.01 -19.87
CA VAL A 203 -19.49 7.64 -20.08
C VAL A 203 -18.70 7.67 -18.78
N TYR A 204 -17.69 6.82 -18.69
CA TYR A 204 -16.80 6.74 -17.53
C TYR A 204 -15.53 7.55 -17.80
N ALA A 205 -15.38 8.70 -17.14
CA ALA A 205 -14.20 9.54 -17.27
C ALA A 205 -13.02 9.00 -16.41
N PRO A 206 -11.84 8.72 -17.00
CA PRO A 206 -10.63 8.42 -16.24
C PRO A 206 -10.21 9.56 -15.30
N TYR A 207 -9.85 9.23 -14.06
CA TYR A 207 -9.36 10.19 -13.07
C TYR A 207 -8.09 10.94 -13.53
N SER A 208 -7.27 10.30 -14.38
CA SER A 208 -6.08 10.90 -15.02
C SER A 208 -6.38 12.10 -15.92
N TRP A 209 -7.65 12.35 -16.28
CA TRP A 209 -8.06 13.49 -17.09
C TRP A 209 -8.17 14.82 -16.32
N GLN A 210 -7.61 14.98 -15.11
CA GLN A 210 -7.76 16.24 -14.35
C GLN A 210 -6.88 17.42 -14.84
N TYR A 211 -5.61 17.22 -15.20
CA TYR A 211 -4.73 18.28 -15.73
C TYR A 211 -3.90 17.75 -16.92
N PRO A 212 -4.04 18.29 -18.16
CA PRO A 212 -3.44 17.67 -19.35
C PRO A 212 -2.12 18.35 -19.74
N ASP A 213 -2.15 19.67 -19.94
CA ASP A 213 -1.00 20.48 -20.31
C ASP A 213 -0.16 20.90 -19.09
N GLU A 214 -0.51 20.50 -17.85
CA GLU A 214 0.25 20.88 -16.64
C GLU A 214 0.44 19.67 -15.74
N LYS A 215 1.70 19.43 -15.33
CA LYS A 215 2.18 18.23 -14.64
C LYS A 215 3.07 18.63 -13.46
N MET A 216 3.11 17.83 -12.39
CA MET A 216 4.03 18.01 -11.25
C MET A 216 4.77 16.71 -10.92
N PHE A 217 6.10 16.71 -11.04
CA PHE A 217 6.95 15.57 -10.68
C PHE A 217 7.37 15.72 -9.23
N VAL A 218 6.77 14.95 -8.32
CA VAL A 218 7.23 14.83 -6.92
C VAL A 218 7.82 13.45 -6.69
N PHE A 219 9.01 13.45 -6.09
CA PHE A 219 9.77 12.27 -5.73
C PHE A 219 10.45 12.46 -4.37
N THR A 220 10.76 11.35 -3.72
CA THR A 220 11.42 11.28 -2.43
C THR A 220 12.88 10.84 -2.58
N ASP A 221 13.70 10.92 -1.52
CA ASP A 221 15.09 10.41 -1.58
C ASP A 221 15.14 8.89 -1.83
N ARG A 222 14.20 8.14 -1.25
CA ARG A 222 14.03 6.69 -1.42
C ARG A 222 12.54 6.28 -1.44
N PRO A 223 12.18 5.12 -2.02
CA PRO A 223 10.78 4.70 -2.16
C PRO A 223 10.10 4.24 -0.86
N ILE A 224 10.87 3.87 0.16
CA ILE A 224 10.37 3.22 1.39
C ILE A 224 11.15 3.71 2.62
N TYR A 225 10.43 3.90 3.72
CA TYR A 225 10.91 4.45 5.00
C TYR A 225 10.44 3.59 6.18
N ARG A 226 11.07 3.77 7.33
CA ARG A 226 10.66 3.19 8.62
C ARG A 226 10.04 4.28 9.52
N PRO A 227 9.18 3.95 10.50
CA PRO A 227 8.79 4.89 11.54
C PRO A 227 10.03 5.54 12.18
N GLY A 228 9.95 6.84 12.49
CA GLY A 228 11.09 7.61 13.00
C GLY A 228 12.02 8.22 11.94
N ASP A 229 12.02 7.71 10.69
CA ASP A 229 12.82 8.25 9.58
C ASP A 229 12.46 9.70 9.24
N THR A 230 13.40 10.37 8.57
CA THR A 230 13.11 11.63 7.85
C THR A 230 12.89 11.34 6.37
N VAL A 231 11.71 11.70 5.88
CA VAL A 231 11.32 11.68 4.47
C VAL A 231 11.76 12.99 3.85
N HIS A 232 12.74 12.95 2.95
CA HIS A 232 13.09 14.12 2.16
C HIS A 232 12.38 14.05 0.81
N PHE A 233 11.75 15.14 0.37
CA PHE A 233 11.01 15.18 -0.89
C PHE A 233 11.29 16.44 -1.69
N ARG A 234 11.26 16.31 -3.02
CA ARG A 234 11.35 17.41 -3.99
C ARG A 234 10.22 17.32 -5.00
N GLY A 235 9.69 18.47 -5.39
CA GLY A 235 8.73 18.63 -6.46
C GLY A 235 9.18 19.63 -7.53
N GLN A 236 8.64 19.47 -8.74
CA GLN A 236 8.85 20.36 -9.87
C GLN A 236 7.58 20.48 -10.72
N PHE A 237 7.12 21.70 -10.99
CA PHE A 237 6.00 21.97 -11.92
C PHE A 237 6.46 22.09 -13.38
N PHE A 238 5.62 21.60 -14.29
CA PHE A 238 5.82 21.61 -15.73
C PHE A 238 4.55 22.05 -16.45
N LYS A 239 4.71 22.70 -17.60
CA LYS A 239 3.63 23.00 -18.55
C LYS A 239 4.00 22.61 -19.97
N CYS A 240 3.11 21.88 -20.63
CA CYS A 240 3.21 21.56 -22.04
C CYS A 240 2.94 22.81 -22.89
N SER A 241 3.78 23.00 -23.91
CA SER A 241 3.60 23.97 -24.97
C SER A 241 4.14 23.36 -26.26
N ASN A 242 3.30 23.28 -27.29
CA ASN A 242 3.64 22.69 -28.60
C ASN A 242 4.28 21.28 -28.53
N GLY A 243 3.79 20.41 -27.63
CA GLY A 243 4.26 19.02 -27.51
C GLY A 243 5.51 18.81 -26.66
N ASN A 244 6.09 19.87 -26.08
CA ASN A 244 7.21 19.82 -25.13
C ASN A 244 6.80 20.43 -23.78
N TYR A 245 7.30 19.88 -22.67
CA TYR A 245 7.14 20.46 -21.35
C TYR A 245 8.24 21.50 -21.05
N THR A 246 7.86 22.58 -20.39
CA THR A 246 8.76 23.64 -19.87
C THR A 246 8.50 23.83 -18.38
N ALA A 247 9.51 24.18 -17.59
CA ALA A 247 9.31 24.50 -16.18
C ALA A 247 8.52 25.83 -16.04
N VAL A 248 7.66 25.93 -15.02
CA VAL A 248 6.77 27.09 -14.83
C VAL A 248 6.91 27.72 -13.46
N ASP A 249 6.94 29.06 -13.43
CA ASP A 249 6.86 29.81 -12.18
C ASP A 249 5.63 29.41 -11.36
N SER A 250 5.86 29.30 -10.06
CA SER A 250 4.85 29.27 -9.03
C SER A 250 5.29 30.27 -7.94
N SER A 251 4.45 30.52 -6.94
CA SER A 251 4.76 31.49 -5.88
C SER A 251 4.52 30.90 -4.50
N GLN A 252 3.30 30.41 -4.23
CA GLN A 252 2.98 29.68 -3.02
C GLN A 252 2.16 28.43 -3.36
N ILE A 253 2.46 27.36 -2.64
CA ILE A 253 1.76 26.07 -2.68
C ILE A 253 1.48 25.61 -1.26
N SER A 254 0.37 24.91 -1.03
CA SER A 254 0.18 24.15 0.21
C SER A 254 0.60 22.72 -0.05
N VAL A 255 1.62 22.24 0.68
CA VAL A 255 1.98 20.82 0.71
C VAL A 255 1.44 20.22 2.00
N SER A 256 0.71 19.13 1.91
CA SER A 256 0.40 18.28 3.03
C SER A 256 0.82 16.83 2.77
N ILE A 257 0.92 16.06 3.85
CA ILE A 257 1.12 14.62 3.78
C ILE A 257 0.01 13.97 4.61
N GLN A 258 -0.67 13.00 4.03
CA GLN A 258 -1.65 12.17 4.71
C GLN A 258 -1.09 10.77 5.02
N ASP A 259 -1.53 10.21 6.13
CA ASP A 259 -1.26 8.81 6.49
C ASP A 259 -2.17 7.83 5.69
N PRO A 260 -1.95 6.50 5.77
CA PRO A 260 -2.78 5.47 5.12
C PRO A 260 -4.26 5.44 5.55
N ARG A 261 -4.69 6.36 6.42
CA ARG A 261 -6.06 6.55 6.91
C ARG A 261 -6.63 7.93 6.57
N SER A 262 -5.95 8.70 5.72
CA SER A 262 -6.29 10.08 5.34
C SER A 262 -6.25 11.10 6.49
N ASN A 263 -5.47 10.84 7.55
CA ASN A 263 -5.18 11.85 8.57
C ASN A 263 -4.06 12.77 8.07
N GLU A 264 -4.25 14.08 8.11
CA GLU A 264 -3.20 15.04 7.77
C GLU A 264 -2.13 15.07 8.88
N VAL A 265 -0.93 14.56 8.56
CA VAL A 265 0.20 14.40 9.50
C VAL A 265 1.30 15.46 9.31
N TYR A 266 1.31 16.14 8.16
CA TYR A 266 2.14 17.31 7.88
C TYR A 266 1.33 18.28 7.01
N LYS A 267 1.49 19.59 7.24
CA LYS A 267 0.94 20.66 6.40
C LYS A 267 1.85 21.90 6.47
N ARG A 268 2.30 22.41 5.32
CA ARG A 268 3.07 23.68 5.21
C ARG A 268 2.72 24.43 3.93
N ILE A 269 2.77 25.76 4.00
CA ILE A 269 2.79 26.61 2.79
C ILE A 269 4.25 26.81 2.40
N LEU A 270 4.64 26.30 1.24
CA LEU A 270 5.99 26.44 0.69
C LEU A 270 6.03 27.53 -0.39
N THR A 271 7.20 28.16 -0.52
CA THR A 271 7.52 29.09 -1.61
C THR A 271 8.40 28.35 -2.62
N THR A 272 8.02 28.37 -3.89
CA THR A 272 8.78 27.72 -4.98
C THR A 272 9.90 28.62 -5.49
N ASN A 273 10.91 28.02 -6.13
CA ASN A 273 11.94 28.77 -6.86
C ASN A 273 11.39 29.34 -8.19
N SER A 274 12.19 30.15 -8.90
CA SER A 274 11.85 30.80 -10.19
C SER A 274 11.70 29.85 -11.39
N MET A 275 11.57 28.54 -11.13
CA MET A 275 11.21 27.51 -12.11
C MET A 275 10.06 26.63 -11.62
N GLY A 276 9.48 26.88 -10.43
CA GLY A 276 8.44 26.02 -9.85
C GLY A 276 8.97 24.77 -9.14
N GLY A 277 10.25 24.73 -8.79
CA GLY A 277 10.84 23.71 -7.93
C GLY A 277 10.58 24.01 -6.45
N PHE A 278 10.37 22.97 -5.63
CA PHE A 278 10.26 23.06 -4.18
C PHE A 278 10.76 21.78 -3.51
N TRP A 279 11.12 21.87 -2.23
CA TRP A 279 11.51 20.75 -1.40
C TRP A 279 11.28 21.08 0.08
N ASP A 280 11.12 20.05 0.91
CA ASP A 280 11.14 20.14 2.37
C ASP A 280 11.46 18.75 2.94
N GLU A 281 11.49 18.64 4.27
CA GLU A 281 11.65 17.38 4.98
C GLU A 281 10.57 17.15 6.04
N PHE A 282 10.20 15.89 6.23
CA PHE A 282 9.16 15.45 7.15
C PHE A 282 9.66 14.27 7.98
N ARG A 283 9.79 14.43 9.30
CA ARG A 283 10.14 13.34 10.19
C ARG A 283 8.91 12.58 10.64
N LEU A 284 8.88 11.28 10.35
CA LEU A 284 7.87 10.33 10.83
C LEU A 284 8.01 10.15 12.35
N ALA A 285 6.90 9.93 13.05
CA ALA A 285 6.95 9.45 14.43
C ALA A 285 7.39 7.98 14.46
N GLU A 286 8.03 7.52 15.54
CA GLU A 286 8.27 6.08 15.78
C GLU A 286 6.96 5.28 15.90
N THR A 287 5.84 5.95 16.16
CA THR A 287 4.50 5.35 16.23
C THR A 287 3.68 5.60 14.97
N ALA A 288 4.33 5.83 13.82
CA ALA A 288 3.68 6.06 12.54
C ALA A 288 2.67 4.95 12.17
N GLU A 289 1.72 5.31 11.31
CA GLU A 289 0.93 4.30 10.59
C GLU A 289 1.75 3.70 9.44
N LEU A 290 1.39 2.49 9.00
CA LEU A 290 2.16 1.66 8.08
C LEU A 290 1.37 1.47 6.78
N GLY A 291 2.08 1.42 5.65
CA GLY A 291 1.52 1.46 4.30
C GLY A 291 1.84 2.78 3.57
N TYR A 292 1.06 3.10 2.53
CA TYR A 292 1.29 4.25 1.66
C TYR A 292 0.83 5.57 2.27
N TYR A 293 1.75 6.53 2.32
CA TYR A 293 1.48 7.94 2.62
C TYR A 293 1.31 8.72 1.32
N GLU A 294 0.44 9.72 1.35
CA GLU A 294 0.11 10.57 0.20
C GLU A 294 0.62 11.99 0.41
N ILE A 295 1.57 12.43 -0.43
CA ILE A 295 2.01 13.83 -0.52
C ILE A 295 1.03 14.56 -1.44
N ILE A 296 0.23 15.46 -0.88
CA ILE A 296 -0.73 16.29 -1.59
C ILE A 296 -0.16 17.69 -1.77
N VAL A 297 -0.20 18.21 -2.99
CA VAL A 297 0.32 19.53 -3.35
C VAL A 297 -0.78 20.36 -4.02
N GLN A 298 -1.26 21.35 -3.29
CA GLN A 298 -2.34 22.23 -3.72
C GLN A 298 -1.80 23.57 -4.22
N GLN A 299 -2.23 23.97 -5.43
CA GLN A 299 -1.83 25.21 -6.10
C GLN A 299 -3.06 25.88 -6.72
N ASN A 300 -3.54 26.97 -6.11
CA ASN A 300 -4.85 27.56 -6.43
C ASN A 300 -5.97 26.51 -6.29
N GLU A 301 -6.85 26.36 -7.28
CA GLU A 301 -7.93 25.36 -7.32
C GLU A 301 -7.44 23.95 -7.75
N ARG A 302 -6.13 23.73 -7.87
CA ARG A 302 -5.55 22.48 -8.38
C ARG A 302 -4.90 21.67 -7.28
N GLU A 303 -4.93 20.36 -7.44
CA GLU A 303 -4.30 19.38 -6.56
C GLU A 303 -3.47 18.39 -7.38
N PHE A 304 -2.31 18.00 -6.84
CA PHE A 304 -1.47 16.95 -7.40
C PHE A 304 -1.02 16.01 -6.27
N GLN A 305 -0.96 14.72 -6.53
CA GLN A 305 -0.70 13.66 -5.55
C GLN A 305 0.57 12.87 -5.92
N SER A 306 1.32 12.40 -4.91
CA SER A 306 2.44 11.45 -5.05
C SER A 306 2.54 10.60 -3.78
N TYR A 307 3.20 9.44 -3.83
CA TYR A 307 3.15 8.44 -2.75
C TYR A 307 4.54 7.96 -2.33
N PHE A 308 4.67 7.64 -1.04
CA PHE A 308 5.81 6.89 -0.50
C PHE A 308 5.35 5.84 0.50
N MET A 309 6.17 4.81 0.73
CA MET A 309 5.82 3.69 1.61
C MET A 309 6.47 3.83 2.99
N VAL A 310 5.74 3.48 4.06
CA VAL A 310 6.29 3.34 5.42
C VAL A 310 6.01 1.95 5.96
N GLU A 311 7.08 1.20 6.22
CA GLU A 311 7.06 -0.20 6.65
C GLU A 311 8.26 -0.45 7.57
N GLU A 312 8.12 -1.22 8.66
CA GLU A 312 9.27 -1.51 9.54
C GLU A 312 10.09 -2.70 9.00
N TYR A 313 10.86 -2.45 7.94
CA TYR A 313 11.63 -3.44 7.18
C TYR A 313 13.03 -3.74 7.76
N GLN A 314 13.60 -4.89 7.36
CA GLN A 314 15.04 -5.18 7.52
C GLN A 314 15.67 -5.42 6.14
N LYS A 315 16.77 -4.72 5.83
CA LYS A 315 17.45 -4.86 4.53
C LYS A 315 17.93 -6.31 4.29
N PRO A 316 17.73 -6.88 3.08
CA PRO A 316 18.38 -8.11 2.68
C PRO A 316 19.90 -7.87 2.60
N GLU A 317 20.70 -8.87 2.99
CA GLU A 317 22.17 -8.74 2.94
C GLU A 317 22.74 -9.14 1.56
N TYR A 318 21.95 -9.85 0.77
CA TYR A 318 22.30 -10.38 -0.54
C TYR A 318 21.08 -10.38 -1.47
N LYS A 319 21.35 -10.38 -2.77
CA LYS A 319 20.40 -10.54 -3.86
C LYS A 319 20.51 -11.94 -4.46
N MET A 320 19.41 -12.45 -5.00
CA MET A 320 19.35 -13.68 -5.78
C MET A 320 19.15 -13.32 -7.26
N THR A 321 19.70 -14.12 -8.16
CA THR A 321 19.52 -13.97 -9.60
C THR A 321 19.30 -15.34 -10.20
N LEU A 322 18.11 -15.55 -10.75
CA LEU A 322 17.71 -16.78 -11.41
C LEU A 322 17.93 -16.66 -12.91
N SER A 323 18.48 -17.71 -13.52
CA SER A 323 18.89 -17.71 -14.93
C SER A 323 18.82 -19.09 -15.55
N SER A 324 18.88 -19.19 -16.87
CA SER A 324 18.92 -20.43 -17.64
C SER A 324 20.09 -20.42 -18.63
N ASP A 325 20.75 -21.57 -18.84
CA ASP A 325 21.91 -21.67 -19.75
C ASP A 325 21.57 -21.43 -21.23
N LYS A 326 20.27 -21.37 -21.55
CA LYS A 326 19.70 -21.07 -22.86
C LYS A 326 18.46 -20.20 -22.72
N GLU A 327 18.14 -19.48 -23.79
CA GLU A 327 16.87 -18.75 -23.96
C GLU A 327 15.67 -19.70 -24.13
N TRP A 328 15.92 -20.94 -24.59
CA TRP A 328 14.92 -21.96 -24.82
C TRP A 328 15.49 -23.39 -24.79
N TYR A 329 14.62 -24.37 -24.59
CA TYR A 329 14.92 -25.80 -24.59
C TYR A 329 14.00 -26.62 -25.51
N ILE A 330 14.31 -27.91 -25.67
CA ILE A 330 13.54 -28.89 -26.46
C ILE A 330 12.98 -29.97 -25.51
N SER A 331 11.78 -30.48 -25.79
CA SER A 331 11.14 -31.54 -25.00
C SER A 331 12.01 -32.80 -24.91
N GLY A 332 11.99 -33.48 -23.76
CA GLY A 332 12.90 -34.61 -23.49
C GLY A 332 14.39 -34.27 -23.38
N THR A 333 14.79 -32.98 -23.43
CA THR A 333 16.13 -32.53 -23.01
C THR A 333 16.13 -32.09 -21.54
N THR A 334 17.30 -31.81 -21.00
CA THR A 334 17.44 -31.27 -19.64
C THR A 334 17.53 -29.74 -19.69
N ALA A 335 16.66 -29.06 -18.95
CA ALA A 335 16.81 -27.63 -18.66
C ALA A 335 17.88 -27.45 -17.60
N HIS A 336 18.82 -26.52 -17.81
CA HIS A 336 19.88 -26.19 -16.83
C HIS A 336 19.70 -24.74 -16.38
N PHE A 337 19.13 -24.57 -15.21
CA PHE A 337 19.03 -23.29 -14.54
C PHE A 337 20.22 -23.06 -13.63
N ASN A 338 20.55 -21.79 -13.39
CA ASN A 338 21.50 -21.38 -12.37
C ASN A 338 20.86 -20.37 -11.42
N ILE A 339 20.97 -20.66 -10.13
CA ILE A 339 20.61 -19.78 -9.02
C ILE A 339 21.90 -19.15 -8.51
N LYS A 340 22.11 -17.85 -8.73
CA LYS A 340 23.26 -17.13 -8.16
C LYS A 340 22.80 -16.30 -6.96
N LEU A 341 23.55 -16.35 -5.85
CA LEU A 341 23.42 -15.44 -4.72
C LEU A 341 24.67 -14.56 -4.59
N GLU A 342 24.46 -13.26 -4.39
CA GLU A 342 25.53 -12.26 -4.27
C GLU A 342 25.19 -11.21 -3.20
N TYR A 343 26.09 -10.97 -2.25
CA TYR A 343 25.99 -9.86 -1.30
C TYR A 343 26.02 -8.52 -2.07
N PHE A 344 25.35 -7.47 -1.57
CA PHE A 344 25.27 -6.16 -2.27
C PHE A 344 26.61 -5.45 -2.51
N ASN A 345 27.71 -5.94 -1.93
CA ASN A 345 29.08 -5.48 -2.20
C ASN A 345 29.80 -6.26 -3.33
N GLY A 346 29.10 -7.16 -4.03
CA GLY A 346 29.60 -7.95 -5.16
C GLY A 346 30.19 -9.34 -4.81
N GLN A 347 30.11 -9.79 -3.55
CA GLN A 347 30.67 -11.10 -3.14
C GLN A 347 29.69 -12.27 -3.32
N PRO A 348 30.16 -13.48 -3.71
CA PRO A 348 29.32 -14.67 -3.72
C PRO A 348 28.87 -15.09 -2.32
N VAL A 349 27.61 -15.53 -2.19
CA VAL A 349 27.12 -16.15 -0.94
C VAL A 349 27.38 -17.65 -1.00
N VAL A 350 28.51 -18.08 -0.44
CA VAL A 350 28.96 -19.50 -0.45
C VAL A 350 28.26 -20.32 0.63
N GLY A 351 27.74 -21.50 0.27
CA GLY A 351 27.12 -22.44 1.21
C GLY A 351 25.77 -22.00 1.78
N ALA A 352 25.04 -21.11 1.10
CA ALA A 352 23.67 -20.76 1.42
C ALA A 352 22.70 -21.88 1.02
N ASP A 353 21.66 -22.08 1.82
CA ASP A 353 20.67 -23.16 1.70
C ASP A 353 19.46 -22.68 0.91
N VAL A 354 19.28 -23.25 -0.29
CA VAL A 354 18.29 -22.84 -1.28
C VAL A 354 17.28 -23.95 -1.50
N ALA A 355 16.02 -23.68 -1.18
CA ALA A 355 14.88 -24.48 -1.65
C ALA A 355 14.41 -23.91 -3.01
N TYR A 356 13.97 -24.78 -3.92
CA TYR A 356 13.51 -24.34 -5.24
C TYR A 356 12.43 -25.25 -5.83
N TYR A 357 11.63 -24.68 -6.71
CA TYR A 357 10.50 -25.31 -7.40
C TYR A 357 10.56 -24.97 -8.89
N VAL A 358 10.29 -25.93 -9.76
CA VAL A 358 10.13 -25.70 -11.19
C VAL A 358 8.73 -26.12 -11.61
N LYS A 359 7.98 -25.17 -12.18
CA LYS A 359 6.60 -25.32 -12.64
C LYS A 359 6.53 -25.31 -14.17
N ALA A 360 5.69 -26.16 -14.74
CA ALA A 360 5.37 -26.16 -16.16
C ALA A 360 4.06 -25.40 -16.42
N ARG A 361 3.98 -24.61 -17.51
CA ARG A 361 2.80 -23.85 -17.93
C ARG A 361 2.58 -23.94 -19.44
N GLU A 362 1.39 -24.39 -19.87
CA GLU A 362 1.01 -24.52 -21.27
C GLU A 362 0.18 -23.32 -21.73
N GLY A 363 0.86 -22.29 -22.27
CA GLY A 363 0.22 -21.05 -22.71
C GLY A 363 -0.42 -20.29 -21.54
N TRP A 364 -1.77 -20.26 -21.52
CA TRP A 364 -2.59 -19.57 -20.52
C TRP A 364 -3.16 -20.52 -19.43
N SER A 365 -2.68 -21.76 -19.34
CA SER A 365 -3.09 -22.70 -18.28
C SER A 365 -2.62 -22.26 -16.89
N GLU A 366 -3.22 -22.84 -15.85
CA GLU A 366 -2.56 -22.91 -14.54
C GLU A 366 -1.22 -23.67 -14.65
N SER A 367 -0.28 -23.36 -13.76
CA SER A 367 1.06 -23.95 -13.75
C SER A 367 1.18 -25.08 -12.72
N SER A 368 1.72 -26.23 -13.11
CA SER A 368 1.92 -27.39 -12.23
C SER A 368 3.39 -27.57 -11.85
N THR A 369 3.69 -27.85 -10.58
CA THR A 369 5.06 -28.13 -10.12
C THR A 369 5.53 -29.49 -10.67
N VAL A 370 6.54 -29.48 -11.54
CA VAL A 370 7.11 -30.67 -12.19
C VAL A 370 8.43 -31.13 -11.55
N TYR A 371 9.12 -30.24 -10.84
CA TYR A 371 10.32 -30.57 -10.06
C TYR A 371 10.43 -29.66 -8.84
N TYR A 372 11.11 -30.12 -7.80
CA TYR A 372 11.48 -29.31 -6.64
C TYR A 372 12.70 -29.93 -5.95
N GLY A 373 13.42 -29.12 -5.18
CA GLY A 373 14.61 -29.59 -4.47
C GLY A 373 15.11 -28.60 -3.42
N ARG A 374 16.24 -28.96 -2.83
CA ARG A 374 16.99 -28.14 -1.88
C ARG A 374 18.48 -28.41 -2.06
N GLY A 375 19.33 -27.40 -1.98
CA GLY A 375 20.77 -27.52 -2.20
C GLY A 375 21.56 -26.38 -1.56
N LEU A 376 22.89 -26.52 -1.56
CA LEU A 376 23.82 -25.50 -1.07
C LEU A 376 24.52 -24.81 -2.25
N THR A 377 24.75 -23.51 -2.17
CA THR A 377 25.54 -22.76 -3.17
C THR A 377 27.04 -23.09 -3.10
N ASP A 378 27.71 -23.03 -4.24
CA ASP A 378 29.14 -23.29 -4.41
C ASP A 378 30.05 -22.10 -4.02
N GLU A 379 31.36 -22.25 -4.23
CA GLU A 379 32.39 -21.23 -3.98
C GLU A 379 32.29 -19.96 -4.86
N HIS A 380 31.35 -19.94 -5.81
CA HIS A 380 31.01 -18.80 -6.66
C HIS A 380 29.57 -18.31 -6.41
N GLY A 381 28.92 -18.80 -5.36
CA GLY A 381 27.56 -18.42 -4.97
C GLY A 381 26.47 -19.03 -5.85
N ASN A 382 26.79 -20.05 -6.65
CA ASN A 382 25.89 -20.65 -7.63
C ASN A 382 25.30 -21.97 -7.12
N LEU A 383 24.06 -22.26 -7.52
CA LEU A 383 23.45 -23.58 -7.43
C LEU A 383 22.82 -23.94 -8.78
N ALA A 384 23.41 -24.92 -9.46
CA ALA A 384 22.91 -25.44 -10.72
C ALA A 384 21.70 -26.37 -10.48
N VAL A 385 20.55 -26.04 -11.08
CA VAL A 385 19.32 -26.84 -11.02
C VAL A 385 19.04 -27.44 -12.39
N SER A 386 19.07 -28.77 -12.48
CA SER A 386 18.86 -29.49 -13.74
C SER A 386 17.55 -30.28 -13.72
N VAL A 387 16.64 -29.95 -14.63
CA VAL A 387 15.30 -30.58 -14.70
C VAL A 387 15.11 -31.26 -16.05
N GLN A 388 14.75 -32.54 -16.01
CA GLN A 388 14.39 -33.26 -17.22
C GLN A 388 13.00 -32.79 -17.70
N ILE A 389 12.93 -32.33 -18.95
CA ILE A 389 11.70 -31.84 -19.57
C ILE A 389 10.86 -33.04 -20.03
N GLU A 390 9.54 -32.99 -19.83
CA GLU A 390 8.63 -34.04 -20.32
C GLU A 390 8.66 -34.15 -21.85
N GLU A 391 8.50 -35.37 -22.37
CA GLU A 391 8.60 -35.65 -23.80
C GLU A 391 7.33 -35.20 -24.55
N GLY A 392 7.49 -34.26 -25.47
CA GLY A 392 6.38 -33.63 -26.22
C GLY A 392 5.87 -32.30 -25.66
N PHE A 393 6.34 -31.86 -24.48
CA PHE A 393 5.90 -30.60 -23.86
C PHE A 393 6.21 -29.36 -24.72
N ASP A 394 5.24 -28.45 -24.84
CA ASP A 394 5.39 -27.15 -25.51
C ASP A 394 4.76 -26.04 -24.65
N GLY A 395 5.61 -25.28 -23.95
CA GLY A 395 5.16 -24.26 -23.01
C GLY A 395 6.30 -23.47 -22.40
N TYR A 396 6.15 -23.10 -21.12
CA TYR A 396 7.18 -22.47 -20.31
C TYR A 396 7.51 -23.34 -19.09
N TYR A 397 8.78 -23.37 -18.72
CA TYR A 397 9.21 -23.80 -17.39
C TYR A 397 9.56 -22.55 -16.57
N VAL A 398 9.03 -22.47 -15.35
CA VAL A 398 9.23 -21.36 -14.41
C VAL A 398 9.97 -21.89 -13.19
N LEU A 399 11.14 -21.34 -12.90
CA LEU A 399 11.90 -21.61 -11.68
C LEU A 399 11.53 -20.56 -10.62
N GLU A 400 11.18 -21.02 -9.43
CA GLU A 400 11.01 -20.22 -8.22
C GLU A 400 12.03 -20.72 -7.18
N ALA A 401 12.62 -19.82 -6.40
CA ALA A 401 13.61 -20.17 -5.39
C ALA A 401 13.43 -19.36 -4.10
N ILE A 402 13.77 -19.97 -2.97
CA ILE A 402 13.77 -19.40 -1.61
C ILE A 402 15.13 -19.73 -1.00
N ALA A 403 15.91 -18.74 -0.59
CA ALA A 403 17.29 -18.95 -0.17
C ALA A 403 17.64 -18.30 1.18
N ALA A 404 18.31 -19.06 2.05
CA ALA A 404 18.77 -18.64 3.37
C ALA A 404 20.27 -18.84 3.59
N ASP A 405 20.97 -17.82 4.10
CA ASP A 405 22.39 -17.89 4.44
C ASP A 405 22.63 -18.36 5.90
N GLN A 406 23.87 -18.23 6.39
CA GLN A 406 24.19 -18.55 7.79
C GLN A 406 23.52 -17.60 8.81
N SER A 407 23.04 -16.42 8.41
CA SER A 407 22.19 -15.56 9.24
C SER A 407 20.72 -15.99 9.31
N GLN A 408 20.32 -16.97 8.48
CA GLN A 408 18.97 -17.54 8.39
C GLN A 408 17.86 -16.56 7.92
N ARG A 409 18.21 -15.39 7.37
CA ARG A 409 17.25 -14.55 6.63
C ARG A 409 16.90 -15.20 5.30
N GLN A 410 15.70 -14.96 4.79
CA GLN A 410 15.19 -15.56 3.55
C GLN A 410 14.95 -14.48 2.48
N ILE A 411 15.23 -14.82 1.22
CA ILE A 411 14.83 -14.06 0.03
C ILE A 411 14.22 -15.02 -1.00
N GLU A 412 13.29 -14.51 -1.83
CA GLU A 412 12.55 -15.30 -2.82
C GLU A 412 12.62 -14.65 -4.22
N GLU A 413 12.70 -15.45 -5.29
CA GLU A 413 12.79 -14.97 -6.68
C GLU A 413 12.09 -15.89 -7.68
N SER A 414 11.82 -15.40 -8.91
CA SER A 414 11.35 -16.25 -10.03
C SER A 414 11.94 -15.90 -11.41
N HIS A 415 12.12 -16.92 -12.27
CA HIS A 415 12.57 -16.79 -13.68
C HIS A 415 11.81 -17.77 -14.58
N SER A 416 11.67 -17.49 -15.88
CA SER A 416 10.97 -18.38 -16.82
C SER A 416 11.68 -18.53 -18.17
N VAL A 417 11.56 -19.73 -18.76
CA VAL A 417 12.22 -20.10 -20.03
C VAL A 417 11.26 -20.84 -20.95
N ARG A 418 11.40 -20.66 -22.27
CA ARG A 418 10.55 -21.30 -23.29
C ARG A 418 11.00 -22.73 -23.57
N VAL A 419 10.05 -23.63 -23.81
CA VAL A 419 10.30 -25.03 -24.14
C VAL A 419 9.49 -25.44 -25.38
N HIS A 420 10.14 -26.00 -26.39
CA HIS A 420 9.54 -26.45 -27.65
C HIS A 420 9.37 -27.97 -27.72
N ALA A 421 8.30 -28.46 -28.36
CA ALA A 421 8.06 -29.90 -28.49
C ALA A 421 9.17 -30.69 -29.21
N ASP A 422 9.92 -30.08 -30.13
CA ASP A 422 10.99 -30.72 -30.91
C ASP A 422 12.06 -29.69 -31.34
N ASN A 423 13.20 -30.14 -31.87
CA ASN A 423 14.16 -29.27 -32.57
C ASN A 423 13.66 -28.93 -34.00
N VAL A 424 12.38 -28.59 -34.12
CA VAL A 424 11.70 -28.37 -35.39
C VAL A 424 10.83 -27.12 -35.25
N LEU A 425 11.27 -26.03 -35.89
CA LEU A 425 10.46 -24.84 -36.08
C LEU A 425 9.68 -25.01 -37.39
N ILE A 426 8.39 -25.33 -37.27
CA ILE A 426 7.46 -25.31 -38.41
C ILE A 426 7.20 -23.84 -38.78
N LYS A 427 8.06 -23.28 -39.63
CA LYS A 427 7.84 -21.97 -40.21
C LYS A 427 6.86 -22.10 -41.37
N THR A 428 6.12 -21.02 -41.57
CA THR A 428 5.13 -20.85 -42.62
C THR A 428 5.30 -19.41 -43.07
N ASP A 429 5.29 -19.14 -44.38
CA ASP A 429 5.51 -17.79 -44.92
C ASP A 429 4.54 -16.74 -44.37
N LEU A 430 3.38 -17.18 -43.87
CA LEU A 430 2.47 -16.39 -43.05
C LEU A 430 2.09 -17.14 -41.76
N TYR A 431 1.78 -16.42 -40.69
CA TYR A 431 1.22 -16.99 -39.45
C TYR A 431 -0.17 -17.62 -39.70
N SER A 432 -0.92 -17.01 -40.62
CA SER A 432 -2.21 -17.47 -41.11
C SER A 432 -2.38 -17.07 -42.57
N TYR A 433 -3.07 -17.89 -43.35
CA TYR A 433 -3.23 -17.70 -44.79
C TYR A 433 -4.60 -17.14 -45.14
N ARG A 434 -4.69 -16.38 -46.23
CA ARG A 434 -5.93 -15.80 -46.77
C ARG A 434 -5.95 -16.03 -48.30
N THR A 435 -7.04 -16.57 -48.85
CA THR A 435 -7.12 -17.02 -50.26
C THR A 435 -8.56 -17.25 -50.72
N SER A 436 -8.92 -17.07 -51.99
CA SER A 436 -10.34 -17.21 -52.39
C SER A 436 -10.89 -18.65 -52.39
N PRO A 437 -12.20 -18.86 -52.17
CA PRO A 437 -12.84 -20.14 -52.43
C PRO A 437 -12.60 -20.59 -53.87
N GLY A 438 -12.03 -21.79 -54.05
CA GLY A 438 -11.60 -22.29 -55.36
C GLY A 438 -10.21 -21.82 -55.83
N GLU A 439 -9.58 -20.86 -55.15
CA GLU A 439 -8.20 -20.45 -55.39
C GLU A 439 -7.23 -21.26 -54.51
N THR A 440 -6.22 -21.84 -55.13
CA THR A 440 -5.22 -22.66 -54.42
C THR A 440 -4.17 -21.77 -53.76
N VAL A 441 -4.21 -21.67 -52.42
CA VAL A 441 -3.09 -21.07 -51.67
C VAL A 441 -1.88 -21.98 -51.72
N LYS A 442 -0.72 -21.35 -51.88
CA LYS A 442 0.60 -21.96 -51.87
C LYS A 442 1.26 -21.64 -50.54
N ILE A 443 1.07 -22.54 -49.59
CA ILE A 443 1.59 -22.47 -48.23
C ILE A 443 3.05 -22.93 -48.29
N LEU A 444 4.01 -22.01 -48.20
CA LEU A 444 5.42 -22.36 -48.09
C LEU A 444 5.71 -22.73 -46.64
N ILE A 445 5.69 -24.03 -46.40
CA ILE A 445 6.06 -24.63 -45.13
C ILE A 445 7.57 -24.79 -45.14
N GLU A 446 8.26 -24.06 -44.28
CA GLU A 446 9.70 -24.23 -44.06
C GLU A 446 9.88 -24.99 -42.75
N ILE A 447 10.29 -26.25 -42.87
CA ILE A 447 10.69 -27.06 -41.72
C ILE A 447 12.17 -26.78 -41.48
N THR A 448 12.47 -25.98 -40.46
CA THR A 448 13.85 -25.74 -40.05
C THR A 448 14.12 -26.32 -38.66
N ASP A 449 15.38 -26.53 -38.33
CA ASP A 449 15.78 -26.59 -36.93
C ASP A 449 15.53 -25.24 -36.24
N LEU A 450 15.73 -25.18 -34.92
CA LEU A 450 15.56 -23.94 -34.16
C LEU A 450 16.64 -22.87 -34.47
N LYS A 451 17.67 -23.19 -35.28
CA LYS A 451 18.70 -22.27 -35.78
C LYS A 451 18.45 -21.78 -37.21
N GLY A 452 17.45 -22.33 -37.91
CA GLY A 452 17.08 -21.95 -39.28
C GLY A 452 17.63 -22.85 -40.39
N ASN A 453 18.31 -23.96 -40.08
CA ASN A 453 18.78 -24.92 -41.08
C ASN A 453 17.60 -25.79 -41.58
N PRO A 454 17.46 -26.05 -42.90
CA PRO A 454 16.39 -26.89 -43.44
C PRO A 454 16.45 -28.37 -42.98
N LEU A 455 15.29 -29.00 -42.77
CA LEU A 455 15.15 -30.41 -42.35
C LEU A 455 14.25 -31.24 -43.28
N ASP A 456 14.70 -32.43 -43.67
CA ASP A 456 13.98 -33.36 -44.55
C ASP A 456 13.20 -34.44 -43.76
N GLY A 457 12.09 -34.92 -44.30
CA GLY A 457 11.28 -36.01 -43.73
C GLY A 457 9.77 -35.83 -43.86
N THR A 458 8.97 -36.66 -43.17
CA THR A 458 7.52 -36.70 -43.33
C THR A 458 6.78 -35.61 -42.53
N LEU A 459 6.23 -34.63 -43.23
CA LEU A 459 5.19 -33.74 -42.72
C LEU A 459 3.82 -34.44 -42.75
N THR A 460 3.09 -34.36 -41.63
CA THR A 460 1.65 -34.68 -41.57
C THR A 460 0.84 -33.39 -41.61
N VAL A 461 -0.17 -33.35 -42.47
CA VAL A 461 -1.08 -32.21 -42.68
C VAL A 461 -2.50 -32.67 -42.38
N GLU A 462 -3.07 -32.19 -41.28
CA GLU A 462 -4.44 -32.49 -40.85
C GLU A 462 -5.35 -31.29 -41.09
N THR A 463 -6.56 -31.53 -41.62
CA THR A 463 -7.54 -30.48 -41.97
C THR A 463 -8.98 -31.00 -41.79
N ASP A 464 -9.97 -30.10 -41.86
CA ASP A 464 -11.39 -30.40 -42.03
C ASP A 464 -11.72 -31.48 -43.09
N LYS A 465 -10.84 -31.66 -44.10
CA LYS A 465 -11.01 -32.59 -45.22
C LYS A 465 -10.32 -33.95 -45.00
N GLY A 466 -9.61 -34.14 -43.89
CA GLY A 466 -8.85 -35.34 -43.56
C GLY A 466 -7.35 -35.08 -43.36
N VAL A 467 -6.60 -36.18 -43.21
CA VAL A 467 -5.15 -36.20 -42.93
C VAL A 467 -4.37 -36.65 -44.17
N GLN A 468 -3.35 -35.87 -44.55
CA GLN A 468 -2.39 -36.15 -45.60
C GLN A 468 -0.98 -36.30 -45.01
N LYS A 469 -0.11 -37.09 -45.65
CA LYS A 469 1.33 -37.14 -45.36
C LYS A 469 2.13 -36.77 -46.62
N VAL A 470 3.27 -36.11 -46.41
CA VAL A 470 4.11 -35.50 -47.45
C VAL A 470 5.57 -35.61 -47.05
N GLU A 471 6.45 -35.99 -47.97
CA GLU A 471 7.90 -35.88 -47.76
C GLU A 471 8.42 -34.47 -48.10
N ILE A 472 9.18 -33.90 -47.17
CA ILE A 472 9.84 -32.60 -47.26
C ILE A 472 11.28 -32.80 -47.75
N HIS A 473 11.71 -31.99 -48.72
CA HIS A 473 13.08 -31.99 -49.23
C HIS A 473 13.70 -30.59 -49.25
N ASN A 474 14.97 -30.50 -48.87
CA ASN A 474 15.67 -29.24 -48.58
C ASN A 474 14.87 -28.34 -47.59
N GLY A 475 14.21 -28.95 -46.61
CA GLY A 475 13.43 -28.27 -45.56
C GLY A 475 12.32 -27.33 -46.02
N LYS A 476 11.89 -27.38 -47.27
CA LYS A 476 10.82 -26.51 -47.80
C LYS A 476 9.82 -27.31 -48.60
N TYR A 477 8.53 -27.06 -48.37
CA TYR A 477 7.45 -27.65 -49.16
C TYR A 477 6.35 -26.63 -49.43
N LEU A 478 5.90 -26.61 -50.68
CA LEU A 478 4.86 -25.70 -51.15
C LEU A 478 3.53 -26.44 -51.18
N LEU A 479 2.85 -26.47 -50.04
CA LEU A 479 1.55 -27.12 -49.89
C LEU A 479 0.49 -26.33 -50.66
N ASN A 480 -0.11 -26.99 -51.65
CA ASN A 480 -1.24 -26.48 -52.42
C ASN A 480 -2.54 -26.82 -51.69
N PHE A 481 -3.20 -25.84 -51.07
CA PHE A 481 -4.50 -26.03 -50.43
C PHE A 481 -5.58 -25.19 -51.13
N THR A 482 -6.65 -25.84 -51.58
CA THR A 482 -7.81 -25.15 -52.18
C THR A 482 -8.99 -25.20 -51.20
N PRO A 483 -9.38 -24.08 -50.56
CA PRO A 483 -10.63 -24.01 -49.83
C PRO A 483 -11.81 -24.08 -50.79
N THR A 484 -12.96 -24.54 -50.31
CA THR A 484 -14.16 -24.82 -51.13
C THR A 484 -15.37 -23.98 -50.74
N GLN A 485 -15.27 -23.19 -49.67
CA GLN A 485 -16.29 -22.30 -49.12
C GLN A 485 -15.58 -21.07 -48.53
N ALA A 486 -16.29 -19.95 -48.36
CA ALA A 486 -15.77 -18.79 -47.62
C ALA A 486 -15.94 -19.03 -46.12
N LYS A 487 -14.84 -19.35 -45.42
CA LYS A 487 -14.77 -19.60 -43.97
C LYS A 487 -13.31 -19.73 -43.50
N SER A 488 -13.11 -19.78 -42.18
CA SER A 488 -11.89 -20.31 -41.59
C SER A 488 -11.80 -21.84 -41.76
N TYR A 489 -10.64 -22.33 -42.20
CA TYR A 489 -10.22 -23.72 -42.12
C TYR A 489 -9.08 -23.82 -41.10
N ARG A 490 -9.09 -24.86 -40.27
CA ARG A 490 -7.99 -25.12 -39.33
C ARG A 490 -7.10 -26.21 -39.92
N MET A 491 -5.82 -25.92 -40.09
CA MET A 491 -4.85 -26.89 -40.57
C MET A 491 -3.77 -27.12 -39.51
N LYS A 492 -3.66 -28.35 -39.02
CA LYS A 492 -2.59 -28.76 -38.11
C LYS A 492 -1.45 -29.38 -38.91
N LEU A 493 -0.33 -28.69 -38.94
CA LEU A 493 0.95 -29.18 -39.46
C LEU A 493 1.66 -29.92 -38.32
N SER A 494 2.12 -31.15 -38.53
CA SER A 494 2.88 -31.92 -37.53
C SER A 494 4.09 -32.56 -38.19
N PHE A 495 5.30 -32.26 -37.68
CA PHE A 495 6.57 -32.77 -38.18
C PHE A 495 7.45 -33.13 -36.97
N GLY A 496 7.89 -34.38 -36.89
CA GLY A 496 8.45 -34.91 -35.64
C GLY A 496 7.38 -34.87 -34.53
N LYS A 497 7.75 -34.35 -33.36
CA LYS A 497 6.84 -34.05 -32.23
C LYS A 497 6.25 -32.64 -32.32
N SER A 498 6.92 -31.71 -33.01
CA SER A 498 6.42 -30.36 -33.21
C SER A 498 5.10 -30.38 -33.98
N SER A 499 4.12 -29.62 -33.49
CA SER A 499 2.92 -29.32 -34.26
C SER A 499 2.57 -27.84 -34.20
N LYS A 500 2.11 -27.32 -35.33
CA LYS A 500 1.67 -25.93 -35.49
C LYS A 500 0.30 -25.92 -36.13
N THR A 501 -0.65 -25.31 -35.46
CA THR A 501 -1.94 -25.00 -36.06
C THR A 501 -1.81 -23.68 -36.82
N ILE A 502 -2.07 -23.71 -38.12
CA ILE A 502 -2.29 -22.51 -38.92
C ILE A 502 -3.78 -22.42 -39.27
N ASN A 503 -4.31 -21.19 -39.25
CA ASN A 503 -5.63 -20.92 -39.80
C ASN A 503 -5.45 -20.53 -41.28
N ILE A 504 -6.21 -21.18 -42.15
CA ILE A 504 -6.32 -20.82 -43.57
C ILE A 504 -7.72 -20.28 -43.76
N TYR A 505 -7.81 -18.97 -43.85
CA TYR A 505 -9.05 -18.27 -44.03
C TYR A 505 -9.36 -18.07 -45.52
N SER A 506 -10.63 -18.17 -45.91
CA SER A 506 -11.04 -18.30 -47.31
C SER A 506 -11.90 -17.13 -47.77
N TYR A 507 -11.33 -16.22 -48.58
CA TYR A 507 -11.80 -14.85 -48.81
C TYR A 507 -11.44 -14.25 -50.19
N GLY A 508 -12.23 -13.29 -50.66
CA GLY A 508 -12.06 -12.61 -51.96
C GLY A 508 -10.69 -11.93 -52.18
N ARG A 509 -10.24 -11.84 -53.44
CA ARG A 509 -8.88 -11.38 -53.80
C ARG A 509 -8.85 -10.08 -54.62
N VAL A 510 -7.92 -9.20 -54.25
CA VAL A 510 -7.39 -8.07 -55.06
C VAL A 510 -5.86 -7.98 -54.86
N PRO A 511 -5.09 -7.17 -55.63
CA PRO A 511 -3.62 -7.28 -55.65
C PRO A 511 -2.91 -6.67 -54.43
N LEU A 512 -1.65 -7.12 -54.24
CA LEU A 512 -0.66 -6.74 -53.20
C LEU A 512 -0.96 -7.14 -51.74
N TYR A 513 -2.21 -7.39 -51.33
CA TYR A 513 -2.52 -7.90 -49.98
C TYR A 513 -3.45 -9.12 -50.03
N LEU A 514 -3.21 -10.08 -49.14
CA LEU A 514 -4.14 -11.18 -48.88
C LEU A 514 -5.10 -10.73 -47.77
N ILE A 515 -6.35 -10.50 -48.14
CA ILE A 515 -7.38 -9.83 -47.34
C ILE A 515 -8.47 -10.82 -46.91
N GLY A 516 -9.18 -10.49 -45.84
CA GLY A 516 -10.53 -11.01 -45.62
C GLY A 516 -10.88 -11.43 -44.20
N ASP A 517 -9.97 -11.30 -43.23
CA ASP A 517 -10.45 -10.72 -41.96
C ASP A 517 -10.31 -9.20 -42.10
N PHE A 518 -11.18 -8.46 -41.42
CA PHE A 518 -11.10 -7.00 -41.34
C PHE A 518 -9.68 -6.53 -40.99
N ALA A 519 -9.15 -5.56 -41.74
CA ALA A 519 -7.78 -5.09 -41.63
C ALA A 519 -7.68 -3.57 -41.79
N VAL A 520 -6.84 -2.96 -40.95
CA VAL A 520 -6.39 -1.57 -41.06
C VAL A 520 -4.88 -1.63 -41.22
N VAL A 521 -4.33 -0.98 -42.24
CA VAL A 521 -2.91 -1.11 -42.63
C VAL A 521 -2.32 0.29 -42.86
N PRO A 522 -1.46 0.81 -41.96
CA PRO A 522 -0.69 2.03 -42.20
C PRO A 522 0.45 1.76 -43.21
N ASP A 523 0.92 2.79 -43.93
CA ASP A 523 1.98 2.64 -44.95
C ASP A 523 3.40 2.43 -44.37
N LYS A 524 3.57 2.66 -43.07
CA LYS A 524 4.82 2.53 -42.28
C LYS A 524 4.53 2.10 -40.84
N GLU A 525 5.57 1.62 -40.17
CA GLU A 525 5.56 1.22 -38.75
C GLU A 525 5.85 2.40 -37.80
N SER A 526 6.61 3.41 -38.26
CA SER A 526 6.93 4.64 -37.53
C SER A 526 6.66 5.89 -38.38
N TYR A 527 6.37 7.01 -37.70
CA TYR A 527 6.15 8.32 -38.31
C TYR A 527 6.76 9.45 -37.49
N LYS A 528 6.95 10.62 -38.12
CA LYS A 528 7.35 11.86 -37.45
C LYS A 528 6.17 12.83 -37.28
N PRO A 529 6.18 13.70 -36.26
CA PRO A 529 5.24 14.82 -36.18
C PRO A 529 5.20 15.62 -37.49
N GLY A 530 4.00 15.93 -37.98
CA GLY A 530 3.78 16.58 -39.27
C GLY A 530 3.85 15.67 -40.51
N GLU A 531 4.16 14.39 -40.36
CA GLU A 531 4.20 13.44 -41.49
C GLU A 531 2.79 13.02 -41.92
N LYS A 532 2.61 12.64 -43.20
CA LYS A 532 1.34 12.10 -43.69
C LYS A 532 1.38 10.58 -43.67
N MET A 533 0.41 10.00 -42.96
CA MET A 533 0.17 8.57 -42.87
C MET A 533 -0.96 8.20 -43.83
N ILE A 534 -0.70 7.25 -44.73
CA ILE A 534 -1.70 6.65 -45.59
C ILE A 534 -2.16 5.35 -44.93
N VAL A 535 -3.48 5.19 -44.79
CA VAL A 535 -4.07 3.99 -44.20
C VAL A 535 -4.99 3.32 -45.20
N ASP A 536 -4.71 2.07 -45.53
CA ASP A 536 -5.59 1.21 -46.29
C ASP A 536 -6.41 0.34 -45.34
N ILE A 537 -7.73 0.43 -45.45
CA ILE A 537 -8.69 -0.37 -44.70
C ILE A 537 -9.34 -1.36 -45.67
N TYR A 538 -9.45 -2.61 -45.25
CA TYR A 538 -10.04 -3.69 -46.03
C TYR A 538 -11.02 -4.49 -45.19
N SER A 539 -12.16 -4.88 -45.77
CA SER A 539 -13.11 -5.81 -45.14
C SER A 539 -13.52 -6.95 -46.10
N PRO A 540 -13.71 -8.18 -45.62
CA PRO A 540 -14.40 -9.23 -46.39
C PRO A 540 -15.85 -8.92 -46.72
N ASP A 541 -16.53 -8.18 -45.84
CA ASP A 541 -17.99 -8.04 -45.82
C ASP A 541 -18.39 -6.56 -46.01
N PRO A 542 -19.54 -6.25 -46.64
CA PRO A 542 -19.98 -4.87 -46.82
C PRO A 542 -20.36 -4.21 -45.48
N GLU A 543 -19.44 -3.43 -44.94
CA GLU A 543 -19.57 -2.75 -43.65
C GLU A 543 -19.41 -1.23 -43.74
N ALA A 544 -19.66 -0.53 -42.64
CA ALA A 544 -19.25 0.86 -42.49
C ALA A 544 -18.96 1.23 -41.03
N GLY A 545 -18.11 2.24 -40.84
CA GLY A 545 -17.68 2.67 -39.53
C GLY A 545 -16.79 3.90 -39.58
N PHE A 546 -16.09 4.18 -38.48
CA PHE A 546 -15.19 5.31 -38.33
C PHE A 546 -13.80 4.83 -37.96
N LEU A 547 -12.78 5.34 -38.66
CA LEU A 547 -11.38 5.22 -38.29
C LEU A 547 -10.92 6.51 -37.62
N ALA A 548 -10.47 6.39 -36.39
CA ALA A 548 -9.96 7.47 -35.55
C ALA A 548 -8.43 7.40 -35.42
N LEU A 549 -7.77 8.56 -35.45
CA LEU A 549 -6.39 8.73 -34.96
C LEU A 549 -6.46 9.32 -33.55
N VAL A 550 -6.01 8.56 -32.56
CA VAL A 550 -6.19 8.87 -31.13
C VAL A 550 -4.89 8.70 -30.33
N GLY A 551 -4.83 9.37 -29.18
CA GLY A 551 -3.78 9.25 -28.17
C GLY A 551 -4.33 9.79 -26.84
N GLU A 552 -3.74 10.87 -26.32
CA GLU A 552 -4.29 11.71 -25.24
C GLU A 552 -5.68 12.29 -25.59
N LYS A 553 -5.94 12.50 -26.89
CA LYS A 553 -7.18 13.06 -27.45
C LYS A 553 -7.46 12.53 -28.86
N LEU A 554 -8.63 12.86 -29.40
CA LEU A 554 -9.04 12.54 -30.76
C LEU A 554 -8.44 13.56 -31.73
N TYR A 555 -7.39 13.16 -32.44
CA TYR A 555 -6.69 14.04 -33.37
C TYR A 555 -7.38 14.13 -34.75
N SER A 556 -8.07 13.06 -35.17
CA SER A 556 -8.84 13.04 -36.41
C SER A 556 -9.81 11.86 -36.44
N LEU A 557 -10.97 12.04 -37.08
CA LEU A 557 -12.00 11.02 -37.25
C LEU A 557 -12.46 10.98 -38.72
N SER A 558 -12.45 9.80 -39.34
CA SER A 558 -12.83 9.61 -40.74
C SER A 558 -13.90 8.53 -40.90
N PHE A 559 -15.04 8.88 -41.49
CA PHE A 559 -16.06 7.90 -41.88
C PHE A 559 -15.57 7.04 -43.07
N CYS A 560 -15.74 5.73 -42.92
CA CYS A 560 -15.23 4.70 -43.81
C CYS A 560 -16.40 3.80 -44.25
N ASP A 561 -17.01 4.17 -45.37
CA ASP A 561 -17.89 3.26 -46.13
C ASP A 561 -17.02 2.19 -46.79
N LEU A 562 -17.24 0.92 -46.44
CA LEU A 562 -16.52 -0.25 -46.92
C LEU A 562 -17.44 -1.18 -47.72
N SER A 563 -18.53 -0.67 -48.30
CA SER A 563 -19.43 -1.46 -49.16
C SER A 563 -18.75 -2.07 -50.40
N GLU A 564 -17.57 -1.58 -50.78
CA GLU A 564 -16.72 -2.13 -51.85
C GLU A 564 -15.54 -2.98 -51.31
N GLY A 565 -15.52 -3.30 -50.01
CA GLY A 565 -14.48 -4.08 -49.33
C GLY A 565 -13.15 -3.35 -49.10
N TYR A 566 -13.04 -2.09 -49.53
CA TYR A 566 -11.80 -1.30 -49.47
C TYR A 566 -12.04 0.20 -49.26
N LYS A 567 -11.22 0.84 -48.43
CA LYS A 567 -11.16 2.29 -48.23
C LYS A 567 -9.74 2.75 -47.96
N ARG A 568 -9.23 3.71 -48.75
CA ARG A 568 -8.03 4.49 -48.38
C ARG A 568 -8.43 5.74 -47.59
N VAL A 569 -7.70 5.99 -46.52
CA VAL A 569 -7.77 7.21 -45.69
C VAL A 569 -6.35 7.83 -45.64
N THR A 570 -6.26 9.12 -45.35
CA THR A 570 -4.96 9.78 -45.12
C THR A 570 -5.09 10.69 -43.91
N PHE A 571 -4.18 10.52 -42.96
CA PHE A 571 -4.05 11.33 -41.77
C PHE A 571 -2.77 12.17 -41.85
N GLU A 572 -2.78 13.31 -41.17
CA GLU A 572 -1.57 14.09 -40.90
C GLU A 572 -1.25 13.90 -39.42
N ILE A 573 -0.06 13.40 -39.09
CA ILE A 573 0.38 13.24 -37.71
C ILE A 573 0.51 14.65 -37.12
N PRO A 574 -0.11 14.96 -35.97
CA PRO A 574 -0.05 16.31 -35.41
C PRO A 574 1.39 16.76 -35.12
N GLN A 575 1.67 18.04 -35.29
CA GLN A 575 2.99 18.62 -34.97
C GLN A 575 3.29 18.57 -33.46
N ASN A 576 2.25 18.70 -32.63
CA ASN A 576 2.34 18.95 -31.20
C ASN A 576 1.94 17.71 -30.34
N VAL A 577 2.25 16.49 -30.78
CA VAL A 577 1.95 15.26 -30.00
C VAL A 577 2.88 15.17 -28.79
N VAL A 578 2.32 14.84 -27.62
CA VAL A 578 3.07 14.65 -26.37
C VAL A 578 3.62 13.22 -26.26
N GLU A 579 2.80 12.22 -26.56
CA GLU A 579 3.11 10.80 -26.42
C GLU A 579 4.24 10.32 -27.35
N LYS A 580 4.90 9.21 -26.97
CA LYS A 580 5.86 8.50 -27.84
C LYS A 580 5.18 7.60 -28.89
N ASN A 581 3.85 7.45 -28.84
CA ASN A 581 3.06 6.68 -29.79
C ASN A 581 1.62 7.21 -29.88
N LEU A 582 0.95 6.89 -30.98
CA LEU A 582 -0.48 7.09 -31.20
C LEU A 582 -1.17 5.75 -31.46
N PHE A 583 -2.47 5.76 -31.70
CA PHE A 583 -3.23 4.60 -32.13
C PHE A 583 -4.19 4.93 -33.28
N LEU A 584 -4.32 3.99 -34.21
CA LEU A 584 -5.43 3.92 -35.15
C LEU A 584 -6.51 3.01 -34.58
N THR A 585 -7.70 3.57 -34.32
CA THR A 585 -8.83 2.87 -33.70
C THR A 585 -10.04 2.92 -34.62
N TYR A 586 -10.48 1.76 -35.08
CA TYR A 586 -11.70 1.57 -35.86
C TYR A 586 -12.86 1.08 -34.98
N ARG A 587 -14.04 1.62 -35.25
CA ARG A 587 -15.34 1.20 -34.72
C ARG A 587 -16.36 1.25 -35.86
N GLY A 588 -17.04 0.14 -36.13
CA GLY A 588 -18.06 0.05 -37.19
C GLY A 588 -19.06 -1.08 -36.97
N TYR A 589 -19.96 -1.28 -37.92
CA TYR A 589 -20.89 -2.40 -37.92
C TYR A 589 -20.92 -3.10 -39.28
N SER A 590 -20.97 -4.44 -39.24
CA SER A 590 -21.14 -5.34 -40.39
C SER A 590 -22.28 -6.32 -40.08
N ASP A 591 -23.41 -6.22 -40.80
CA ASP A 591 -24.66 -6.96 -40.53
C ASP A 591 -25.02 -7.05 -39.03
N GLY A 592 -25.01 -5.89 -38.35
CA GLY A 592 -25.27 -5.75 -36.91
C GLY A 592 -24.22 -6.34 -35.95
N GLN A 593 -23.13 -6.91 -36.46
CA GLN A 593 -21.97 -7.28 -35.64
C GLN A 593 -21.05 -6.06 -35.46
N ARG A 594 -20.60 -5.84 -34.23
CA ARG A 594 -19.71 -4.72 -33.85
C ARG A 594 -18.27 -5.00 -34.30
N MET A 595 -17.77 -4.22 -35.25
CA MET A 595 -16.44 -4.36 -35.84
C MET A 595 -15.44 -3.45 -35.15
N THR A 596 -14.35 -4.02 -34.65
CA THR A 596 -13.34 -3.32 -33.83
C THR A 596 -11.92 -3.69 -34.23
N LYS A 597 -11.05 -2.68 -34.30
CA LYS A 597 -9.60 -2.85 -34.46
C LYS A 597 -8.88 -1.66 -33.85
N THR A 598 -7.85 -1.90 -33.05
CA THR A 598 -6.90 -0.87 -32.61
C THR A 598 -5.48 -1.30 -32.97
N ILE A 599 -4.65 -0.35 -33.40
CA ILE A 599 -3.25 -0.55 -33.81
C ILE A 599 -2.42 0.56 -33.20
N LYS A 600 -1.35 0.22 -32.47
CA LYS A 600 -0.35 1.17 -31.93
C LYS A 600 0.59 1.62 -33.06
N ILE A 601 0.90 2.91 -33.10
CA ILE A 601 1.71 3.58 -34.13
C ILE A 601 2.86 4.32 -33.43
N SER A 602 4.10 3.96 -33.70
CA SER A 602 5.28 4.54 -33.03
C SER A 602 5.65 5.92 -33.60
N LEU A 603 6.06 6.85 -32.74
CA LEU A 603 6.51 8.18 -33.16
C LEU A 603 8.01 8.41 -32.97
N GLU A 604 8.70 8.76 -34.04
CA GLU A 604 10.08 9.23 -34.04
C GLU A 604 10.12 10.73 -33.65
N ARG A 605 9.77 11.03 -32.40
CA ARG A 605 9.89 12.38 -31.82
C ARG A 605 11.21 12.57 -31.07
N LYS A 606 11.67 13.82 -30.98
CA LYS A 606 12.66 14.24 -29.97
C LYS A 606 11.94 14.75 -28.73
N THR A 607 12.59 14.60 -27.59
CA THR A 607 12.22 15.20 -26.29
C THR A 607 13.22 16.30 -25.94
N ASN A 608 13.00 16.99 -24.83
CA ASN A 608 13.95 17.93 -24.22
C ASN A 608 14.54 17.38 -22.91
N VAL A 609 14.61 16.05 -22.78
CA VAL A 609 15.30 15.36 -21.69
C VAL A 609 16.61 14.80 -22.24
N PHE A 610 17.69 14.98 -21.48
CA PHE A 610 19.04 14.54 -21.85
C PHE A 610 19.64 13.63 -20.76
N ASP A 611 20.68 12.87 -21.11
CA ASP A 611 21.41 12.05 -20.15
C ASP A 611 22.46 12.88 -19.41
N MET A 612 22.50 12.81 -18.07
CA MET A 612 23.62 13.30 -17.26
C MET A 612 24.63 12.18 -17.03
N LYS A 613 25.91 12.49 -17.22
CA LYS A 613 27.02 11.59 -16.91
C LYS A 613 27.50 11.82 -15.48
N ILE A 614 27.27 10.84 -14.62
CA ILE A 614 27.74 10.83 -13.22
C ILE A 614 29.00 9.97 -13.13
N SER A 615 30.12 10.56 -12.72
CA SER A 615 31.42 9.90 -12.63
C SER A 615 32.08 10.15 -11.27
N SER A 616 32.78 9.15 -10.72
CA SER A 616 33.43 9.23 -9.41
C SER A 616 34.93 8.94 -9.51
N ASP A 617 35.73 9.29 -8.49
CA ASP A 617 37.19 9.18 -8.56
C ASP A 617 37.73 7.72 -8.50
N LYS A 618 36.89 6.77 -8.07
CA LYS A 618 37.13 5.32 -8.00
C LYS A 618 35.81 4.54 -8.17
N ASP A 619 35.90 3.28 -8.56
CA ASP A 619 34.74 2.36 -8.59
C ASP A 619 34.44 1.71 -7.22
N ARG A 620 35.49 1.51 -6.40
CA ARG A 620 35.43 0.90 -5.05
C ARG A 620 35.99 1.87 -4.01
N TYR A 621 35.32 1.98 -2.86
CA TYR A 621 35.72 2.80 -1.71
C TYR A 621 35.76 1.98 -0.43
N ARG A 622 36.49 2.45 0.57
CA ARG A 622 36.45 1.89 1.93
C ARG A 622 35.43 2.62 2.82
N PRO A 623 34.84 1.94 3.82
CA PRO A 623 34.09 2.55 4.92
C PRO A 623 34.72 3.86 5.44
N GLY A 624 33.96 4.95 5.46
CA GLY A 624 34.40 6.28 5.91
C GLY A 624 35.32 7.05 4.95
N GLU A 625 35.66 6.51 3.78
CA GLU A 625 36.44 7.20 2.73
C GLU A 625 35.64 8.36 2.12
N THR A 626 36.33 9.36 1.56
CA THR A 626 35.68 10.48 0.85
C THR A 626 35.61 10.19 -0.65
N VAL A 627 34.39 10.21 -1.18
CA VAL A 627 34.09 10.15 -2.62
C VAL A 627 34.20 11.55 -3.19
N LYS A 628 34.86 11.70 -4.33
CA LYS A 628 34.77 12.89 -5.18
C LYS A 628 34.01 12.53 -6.44
N MET A 629 32.92 13.22 -6.71
CA MET A 629 32.01 12.89 -7.80
C MET A 629 31.74 14.11 -8.67
N ARG A 630 31.86 13.91 -9.98
CA ARG A 630 31.65 14.92 -11.03
C ARG A 630 30.42 14.52 -11.85
N ILE A 631 29.42 15.40 -11.84
CA ILE A 631 28.22 15.32 -12.64
C ILE A 631 28.42 16.25 -13.85
N GLU A 632 28.23 15.72 -15.05
CA GLU A 632 28.39 16.44 -16.32
C GLU A 632 27.08 16.39 -17.12
N ALA A 633 26.61 17.54 -17.58
CA ALA A 633 25.32 17.69 -18.27
C ALA A 633 25.47 18.43 -19.62
N SER A 634 24.36 18.61 -20.34
CA SER A 634 24.32 19.24 -21.68
C SER A 634 24.25 20.78 -21.68
N ASP A 635 23.91 21.37 -20.55
CA ASP A 635 23.70 22.81 -20.29
C ASP A 635 23.81 23.02 -18.77
N ASP A 636 23.57 24.22 -18.25
CA ASP A 636 23.42 24.42 -16.80
C ASP A 636 22.00 24.11 -16.29
N TYR A 637 21.93 23.35 -15.18
CA TYR A 637 20.71 22.85 -14.55
C TYR A 637 20.73 23.04 -13.03
N ASN A 638 19.55 23.30 -12.48
CA ASN A 638 19.27 23.10 -11.07
C ASN A 638 19.06 21.60 -10.83
N ILE A 639 20.03 20.92 -10.21
CA ILE A 639 20.04 19.48 -10.00
C ILE A 639 19.66 19.07 -8.57
N CYS A 640 19.00 17.92 -8.47
CA CYS A 640 18.80 17.16 -7.24
C CYS A 640 19.70 15.92 -7.30
N VAL A 641 20.26 15.46 -6.17
CA VAL A 641 21.11 14.25 -6.10
C VAL A 641 20.71 13.38 -4.92
N SER A 642 20.50 12.08 -5.17
CA SER A 642 20.33 11.05 -4.12
C SER A 642 21.42 9.98 -4.23
N VAL A 643 21.84 9.44 -3.08
CA VAL A 643 22.78 8.31 -2.95
C VAL A 643 22.20 7.34 -1.92
N VAL A 644 21.64 6.23 -2.39
CA VAL A 644 20.80 5.31 -1.60
C VAL A 644 21.31 3.87 -1.73
N ASP A 645 21.21 3.08 -0.66
CA ASP A 645 21.64 1.67 -0.61
C ASP A 645 20.87 0.82 -1.63
N GLU A 646 21.55 0.05 -2.48
CA GLU A 646 20.94 -0.79 -3.54
C GLU A 646 19.89 -1.75 -2.96
N ALA A 647 20.08 -2.21 -1.72
CA ALA A 647 19.15 -3.09 -1.02
C ALA A 647 17.74 -2.48 -0.84
N ILE A 648 17.60 -1.14 -0.85
CA ILE A 648 16.30 -0.46 -0.76
C ILE A 648 15.49 -0.67 -2.04
N TYR A 649 16.10 -0.50 -3.21
CA TYR A 649 15.43 -0.72 -4.50
C TYR A 649 15.14 -2.21 -4.74
N ALA A 650 16.05 -3.09 -4.30
CA ALA A 650 15.85 -4.54 -4.36
C ALA A 650 14.66 -5.02 -3.52
N MET A 651 14.35 -4.39 -2.37
CA MET A 651 13.16 -4.73 -1.58
C MET A 651 11.85 -4.32 -2.23
N VAL A 652 11.79 -3.16 -2.92
CA VAL A 652 10.55 -2.67 -3.53
C VAL A 652 10.33 -3.18 -4.96
N GLY A 653 11.36 -3.74 -5.60
CA GLY A 653 11.27 -4.34 -6.94
C GLY A 653 11.20 -3.32 -8.09
N TYR A 654 11.55 -2.05 -7.85
CA TYR A 654 11.58 -1.01 -8.88
C TYR A 654 12.69 0.02 -8.69
N ASP A 655 13.06 0.66 -9.80
CA ASP A 655 14.15 1.62 -9.91
C ASP A 655 13.69 3.08 -9.73
N PRO A 656 14.62 4.03 -9.53
CA PRO A 656 14.31 5.47 -9.51
C PRO A 656 13.50 5.90 -10.76
N LEU A 657 12.50 6.76 -10.54
CA LEU A 657 11.55 7.20 -11.57
C LEU A 657 12.26 7.72 -12.84
N ASN A 658 11.78 7.32 -14.02
CA ASN A 658 12.29 7.85 -15.28
C ASN A 658 11.54 9.13 -15.68
N ILE A 659 12.21 10.29 -15.67
CA ILE A 659 11.58 11.59 -15.94
C ILE A 659 11.12 11.74 -17.39
N GLU A 660 11.84 11.15 -18.35
CA GLU A 660 11.43 11.22 -19.76
C GLU A 660 10.16 10.39 -20.01
N GLN A 661 10.07 9.18 -19.47
CA GLN A 661 8.89 8.33 -19.57
C GLN A 661 7.68 8.95 -18.84
N TRP A 662 7.92 9.67 -17.74
CA TRP A 662 6.87 10.33 -16.97
C TRP A 662 6.34 11.61 -17.66
N LEU A 663 7.23 12.41 -18.28
CA LEU A 663 6.83 13.56 -19.10
C LEU A 663 6.20 13.12 -20.42
N TYR A 664 6.86 12.21 -21.14
CA TYR A 664 6.56 11.74 -22.50
C TYR A 664 6.29 10.23 -22.51
N PRO A 665 5.10 9.79 -22.07
CA PRO A 665 4.79 8.38 -21.91
C PRO A 665 4.74 7.63 -23.24
N GLU A 666 5.11 6.36 -23.19
CA GLU A 666 4.76 5.39 -24.22
C GLU A 666 3.54 4.58 -23.74
N ASN A 667 2.37 4.93 -24.27
CA ASN A 667 1.10 4.36 -23.83
C ASN A 667 0.87 2.96 -24.43
N ASN A 668 0.26 2.06 -23.66
CA ASN A 668 -0.14 0.73 -24.12
C ASN A 668 -1.56 0.70 -24.73
N TYR A 669 -2.41 1.65 -24.33
CA TYR A 669 -3.77 1.87 -24.83
C TYR A 669 -3.98 3.37 -25.08
N PRO A 670 -4.87 3.79 -26.00
CA PRO A 670 -5.22 5.20 -26.14
C PRO A 670 -5.94 5.71 -24.89
N ASN A 671 -5.72 6.97 -24.53
CA ASN A 671 -6.50 7.62 -23.47
C ASN A 671 -7.91 8.00 -23.95
N VAL A 672 -8.13 8.15 -25.27
CA VAL A 672 -9.48 8.25 -25.85
C VAL A 672 -10.22 6.92 -25.68
N ILE A 673 -11.30 6.94 -24.91
CA ILE A 673 -12.20 5.80 -24.77
C ILE A 673 -13.07 5.73 -26.03
N ALA A 674 -13.06 4.59 -26.70
CA ALA A 674 -13.75 4.37 -27.97
C ALA A 674 -14.71 3.18 -27.83
N ASP A 675 -15.99 3.46 -27.60
CA ASP A 675 -16.99 2.45 -27.23
C ASP A 675 -18.21 2.42 -28.15
N PHE A 676 -19.01 1.37 -27.96
CA PHE A 676 -20.30 1.17 -28.60
C PHE A 676 -21.44 1.47 -27.62
N SER A 677 -22.68 1.37 -28.11
CA SER A 677 -23.89 1.36 -27.30
C SER A 677 -23.90 0.24 -26.26
N GLU A 678 -24.65 0.44 -25.18
CA GLU A 678 -24.89 -0.60 -24.18
C GLU A 678 -25.60 -1.82 -24.77
N SER A 679 -25.34 -3.00 -24.18
CA SER A 679 -26.02 -4.25 -24.54
C SER A 679 -27.13 -4.65 -23.56
N TYR A 680 -27.20 -4.00 -22.40
CA TYR A 680 -28.13 -4.33 -21.33
C TYR A 680 -28.81 -3.08 -20.79
N THR A 681 -30.13 -3.15 -20.60
CA THR A 681 -30.91 -2.20 -19.80
C THR A 681 -30.52 -2.29 -18.32
N PRO A 682 -30.66 -1.22 -17.51
CA PRO A 682 -30.39 -1.28 -16.08
C PRO A 682 -31.19 -2.37 -15.36
N TYR A 683 -30.56 -3.03 -14.39
CA TYR A 683 -31.11 -4.24 -13.76
C TYR A 683 -32.05 -3.90 -12.60
N VAL A 684 -33.36 -4.09 -12.80
CA VAL A 684 -34.39 -3.81 -11.79
C VAL A 684 -34.51 -5.00 -10.82
N TRP A 685 -34.06 -4.82 -9.58
CA TRP A 685 -34.19 -5.83 -8.52
C TRP A 685 -35.64 -5.99 -8.05
N PHE A 686 -36.26 -7.13 -8.37
CA PHE A 686 -37.51 -7.58 -7.73
C PHE A 686 -37.18 -8.37 -6.45
N SER A 687 -37.37 -7.77 -5.27
CA SER A 687 -37.00 -8.39 -3.99
C SER A 687 -38.15 -8.43 -2.98
N GLU A 688 -38.91 -9.54 -2.97
CA GLU A 688 -39.67 -10.00 -1.79
C GLU A 688 -39.22 -11.41 -1.38
N LEU A 689 -38.05 -11.49 -0.74
CA LEU A 689 -37.75 -12.45 0.32
C LEU A 689 -36.56 -11.90 1.13
N PRO A 690 -36.64 -11.79 2.46
CA PRO A 690 -35.52 -11.35 3.27
C PRO A 690 -34.59 -12.52 3.62
N ASP A 691 -33.28 -12.30 3.53
CA ASP A 691 -32.31 -13.11 4.26
C ASP A 691 -31.18 -12.19 4.76
N GLU A 692 -31.06 -12.08 6.09
CA GLU A 692 -29.93 -11.44 6.74
C GLU A 692 -28.83 -12.48 6.97
N SER A 693 -27.56 -12.06 6.83
CA SER A 693 -26.36 -12.86 7.07
C SER A 693 -26.13 -13.99 6.04
N SER A 694 -24.90 -14.45 5.79
CA SER A 694 -23.62 -14.07 6.41
C SER A 694 -22.47 -14.18 5.41
N ASN A 695 -21.53 -13.22 5.45
CA ASN A 695 -20.17 -13.44 5.00
C ASN A 695 -19.18 -12.69 5.90
N LYS A 696 -19.01 -13.22 7.12
CA LYS A 696 -17.91 -12.91 8.02
C LYS A 696 -17.44 -14.19 8.72
N LEU A 697 -16.23 -14.63 8.40
CA LEU A 697 -15.37 -15.36 9.33
C LEU A 697 -13.92 -15.15 8.90
N ALA A 698 -13.17 -14.43 9.73
CA ALA A 698 -11.72 -14.28 9.60
C ALA A 698 -11.00 -15.39 10.38
N PHE A 699 -9.68 -15.53 10.16
CA PHE A 699 -8.61 -15.74 11.15
C PHE A 699 -7.38 -16.43 10.51
N PHE A 700 -6.11 -16.11 10.78
CA PHE A 700 -5.42 -15.11 11.65
C PHE A 700 -4.34 -14.40 10.77
N ALA A 701 -3.96 -13.13 10.94
CA ALA A 701 -3.07 -12.54 11.96
C ALA A 701 -1.71 -13.29 12.11
N LYS A 702 -0.53 -12.64 12.15
CA LYS A 702 -0.10 -11.43 12.89
C LYS A 702 1.05 -10.69 12.16
N GLU A 703 1.07 -9.36 12.17
CA GLU A 703 1.88 -8.48 13.07
C GLU A 703 3.41 -8.66 12.98
N ASP A 704 4.08 -7.79 12.23
CA ASP A 704 4.64 -6.52 12.72
C ASP A 704 5.46 -6.57 14.04
N HIS A 705 6.63 -5.95 14.19
CA HIS A 705 7.50 -5.21 13.24
C HIS A 705 8.85 -4.85 13.94
N SER A 706 9.57 -3.76 13.60
CA SER A 706 10.98 -3.59 13.94
C SER A 706 11.53 -2.16 14.16
N PHE A 707 12.42 -2.10 15.17
CA PHE A 707 13.71 -1.41 15.13
C PHE A 707 13.82 0.07 15.58
N GLU A 708 15.07 0.38 15.93
CA GLU A 708 15.76 1.68 16.01
C GLU A 708 15.41 2.79 17.05
N ASP A 709 16.53 3.35 17.50
CA ASP A 709 16.80 4.75 17.86
C ASP A 709 16.85 5.26 19.32
N MET A 710 17.88 6.05 19.72
CA MET A 710 19.32 6.01 19.39
C MET A 710 20.13 6.97 20.30
N LYS A 711 21.49 6.83 20.31
CA LYS A 711 22.49 7.89 20.60
C LYS A 711 22.50 8.43 22.06
N ARG A 712 23.50 9.15 22.61
CA ARG A 712 24.84 9.73 22.27
C ARG A 712 25.63 9.74 23.62
N SER A 713 26.96 9.65 23.80
CA SER A 713 28.20 9.50 23.00
C SER A 713 29.28 8.89 23.97
N ALA A 714 30.61 9.12 24.03
CA ALA A 714 31.58 10.00 23.36
C ALA A 714 33.05 9.55 23.59
N VAL A 715 33.98 10.08 22.75
CA VAL A 715 35.36 10.56 23.01
C VAL A 715 36.23 9.85 24.08
N GLU A 716 37.45 9.37 23.80
CA GLU A 716 38.28 9.16 22.59
C GLU A 716 39.36 8.12 23.00
N THR A 717 39.70 7.07 22.23
CA THR A 717 40.80 7.08 21.25
C THR A 717 41.08 5.64 20.75
N LYS A 718 41.38 5.32 19.47
CA LYS A 718 40.91 5.84 18.18
C LYS A 718 41.20 4.88 17.00
N ILE A 719 41.14 3.56 17.22
CA ILE A 719 41.10 2.58 16.09
C ILE A 719 39.81 2.81 15.31
N ASN A 720 39.85 2.73 13.97
CA ASN A 720 38.70 3.10 13.13
C ASN A 720 37.67 1.96 13.04
N VAL A 721 36.86 1.82 14.08
CA VAL A 721 35.70 0.91 14.17
C VAL A 721 34.57 1.41 13.26
N ARG A 722 33.77 0.47 12.73
CA ARG A 722 32.60 0.75 11.86
C ARG A 722 31.33 0.90 12.69
N GLU A 723 30.66 2.04 12.61
CA GLU A 723 29.52 2.41 13.48
C GLU A 723 28.34 3.09 12.75
N TYR A 724 28.49 3.58 11.51
CA TYR A 724 27.48 4.41 10.83
C TYR A 724 26.84 3.73 9.61
N PHE A 725 25.55 3.36 9.72
CA PHE A 725 24.84 2.50 8.75
C PHE A 725 23.46 3.03 8.26
N PRO A 726 23.38 4.21 7.61
CA PRO A 726 22.12 4.76 7.09
C PRO A 726 21.62 4.00 5.83
N ASP A 727 20.41 4.34 5.39
CA ASP A 727 19.81 3.89 4.12
C ASP A 727 20.06 4.87 2.95
N THR A 728 20.21 6.16 3.28
CA THR A 728 20.59 7.24 2.34
C THR A 728 21.91 7.85 2.83
N ALA A 729 22.94 7.83 1.98
CA ALA A 729 24.27 8.39 2.28
C ALA A 729 24.37 9.90 1.98
N LEU A 730 23.59 10.38 1.01
CA LEU A 730 23.52 11.79 0.62
C LEU A 730 22.17 12.09 -0.03
N TRP A 731 21.56 13.19 0.37
CA TRP A 731 20.48 13.86 -0.36
C TRP A 731 20.85 15.33 -0.50
N LEU A 732 20.88 15.83 -1.74
CA LEU A 732 21.00 17.24 -2.06
C LEU A 732 19.74 17.62 -2.83
N ALA A 733 18.80 18.27 -2.13
CA ALA A 733 17.54 18.71 -2.72
C ALA A 733 17.73 19.80 -3.80
N ASP A 734 18.79 20.60 -3.67
CA ASP A 734 19.03 21.80 -4.48
C ASP A 734 20.54 22.03 -4.66
N LEU A 735 20.99 22.11 -5.92
CA LEU A 735 22.38 22.34 -6.31
C LEU A 735 22.41 22.85 -7.76
N GLU A 736 23.03 23.99 -8.05
CA GLU A 736 23.26 24.44 -9.42
C GLU A 736 24.54 23.81 -10.01
N THR A 737 24.51 23.46 -11.30
CA THR A 737 25.75 23.27 -12.07
C THR A 737 26.37 24.60 -12.48
N VAL A 738 27.66 24.59 -12.81
CA VAL A 738 28.38 25.72 -13.40
C VAL A 738 29.26 25.20 -14.54
N ASP A 739 29.25 25.89 -15.68
CA ASP A 739 29.91 25.45 -16.91
C ASP A 739 29.49 24.01 -17.31
N SER A 740 28.19 23.73 -17.17
CA SER A 740 27.54 22.43 -17.42
C SER A 740 28.06 21.27 -16.55
N SER A 741 28.61 21.56 -15.36
CA SER A 741 29.08 20.54 -14.43
C SER A 741 28.89 20.88 -12.95
N ALA A 742 28.73 19.86 -12.11
CA ALA A 742 28.79 19.99 -10.65
C ALA A 742 29.84 19.03 -10.09
N THR A 743 30.45 19.40 -8.96
CA THR A 743 31.36 18.51 -8.20
C THR A 743 30.88 18.44 -6.76
N ILE A 744 30.67 17.23 -6.26
CA ILE A 744 30.24 16.95 -4.89
C ILE A 744 31.29 16.08 -4.18
N GLU A 745 31.50 16.34 -2.90
CA GLU A 745 32.38 15.55 -2.05
C GLU A 745 31.64 15.16 -0.77
N PHE A 746 31.58 13.85 -0.48
CA PHE A 746 30.93 13.32 0.71
C PHE A 746 31.69 12.09 1.23
N LYS A 747 31.47 11.73 2.49
CA LYS A 747 32.00 10.47 3.04
C LYS A 747 31.00 9.35 2.82
N VAL A 748 31.45 8.22 2.29
CA VAL A 748 30.64 7.01 2.31
C VAL A 748 30.46 6.50 3.74
N PRO A 749 29.27 6.01 4.11
CA PRO A 749 29.05 5.39 5.41
C PRO A 749 29.86 4.10 5.62
N ASP A 750 29.71 3.49 6.81
CA ASP A 750 30.41 2.25 7.15
C ASP A 750 29.75 0.98 6.57
N THR A 751 28.56 1.12 5.97
CA THR A 751 27.83 0.05 5.29
C THR A 751 28.66 -0.51 4.14
N ILE A 752 29.00 -1.79 4.22
CA ILE A 752 29.60 -2.54 3.12
C ILE A 752 28.45 -2.98 2.19
N THR A 753 28.18 -2.15 1.18
CA THR A 753 27.09 -2.28 0.20
C THR A 753 27.44 -1.54 -1.10
N THR A 754 26.60 -1.63 -2.13
CA THR A 754 26.64 -0.74 -3.28
C THR A 754 25.60 0.36 -3.12
N TRP A 755 26.00 1.60 -3.39
CA TRP A 755 25.13 2.76 -3.35
C TRP A 755 24.75 3.17 -4.75
N LYS A 756 23.45 3.23 -5.03
CA LYS A 756 22.87 3.74 -6.27
C LYS A 756 22.80 5.26 -6.18
N VAL A 757 23.43 5.92 -7.15
CA VAL A 757 23.45 7.37 -7.30
C VAL A 757 22.44 7.74 -8.37
N THR A 758 21.54 8.69 -8.07
CA THR A 758 20.59 9.24 -9.04
C THR A 758 20.65 10.76 -9.01
N SER A 759 20.51 11.40 -10.17
CA SER A 759 20.34 12.85 -10.26
C SER A 759 19.31 13.23 -11.30
N TYR A 760 18.52 14.26 -10.99
CA TYR A 760 17.55 14.89 -11.88
C TYR A 760 17.91 16.36 -12.02
N GLY A 761 18.01 16.86 -13.25
CA GLY A 761 18.33 18.24 -13.57
C GLY A 761 17.16 18.96 -14.23
N PHE A 762 16.93 20.20 -13.79
CA PHE A 762 15.80 21.02 -14.24
C PHE A 762 16.30 22.40 -14.68
N SER A 763 15.99 22.79 -15.91
CA SER A 763 16.11 24.16 -16.40
C SER A 763 14.76 24.62 -16.97
N ARG A 764 14.66 25.85 -17.48
CA ARG A 764 13.38 26.40 -17.94
C ARG A 764 12.82 25.67 -19.17
N GLU A 765 13.70 25.25 -20.08
CA GLU A 765 13.34 24.66 -21.38
C GLU A 765 13.87 23.24 -21.59
N GLN A 766 14.70 22.71 -20.69
CA GLN A 766 15.30 21.39 -20.79
C GLN A 766 15.36 20.69 -19.43
N PHE A 767 15.41 19.37 -19.45
CA PHE A 767 15.57 18.53 -18.26
C PHE A 767 16.66 17.49 -18.50
N SER A 768 17.14 16.86 -17.44
CA SER A 768 18.21 15.87 -17.55
C SER A 768 18.08 14.80 -16.45
N GLN A 769 18.54 13.58 -16.72
CA GLN A 769 18.58 12.51 -15.71
C GLN A 769 19.88 11.71 -15.85
N GLY A 770 20.48 11.34 -14.73
CA GLY A 770 21.66 10.48 -14.71
C GLY A 770 21.62 9.50 -13.55
N SER A 771 22.26 8.35 -13.72
CA SER A 771 22.47 7.38 -12.65
C SER A 771 23.87 6.77 -12.72
N SER A 772 24.36 6.30 -11.58
CA SER A 772 25.65 5.62 -11.43
C SER A 772 25.64 4.78 -10.15
N GLN A 773 26.71 4.07 -9.87
CA GLN A 773 26.84 3.25 -8.66
C GLN A 773 28.26 3.31 -8.10
N ILE A 774 28.40 3.21 -6.77
CA ILE A 774 29.69 3.11 -6.08
C ILE A 774 29.64 1.97 -5.06
N THR A 775 30.65 1.11 -5.04
CA THR A 775 30.69 -0.03 -4.10
C THR A 775 31.60 0.26 -2.90
N VAL A 776 31.05 0.18 -1.69
CA VAL A 776 31.77 0.35 -0.44
C VAL A 776 32.10 -1.02 0.13
N THR A 777 33.39 -1.31 0.33
CA THR A 777 33.83 -2.66 0.69
C THR A 777 35.24 -2.67 1.31
N LYS A 778 35.63 -3.81 1.88
CA LYS A 778 36.97 -4.03 2.44
C LYS A 778 37.47 -5.39 1.98
N ASP A 779 38.71 -5.46 1.53
CA ASP A 779 39.32 -6.69 1.00
C ASP A 779 39.46 -7.80 2.09
N PHE A 780 39.27 -7.42 3.36
CA PHE A 780 39.22 -8.29 4.53
C PHE A 780 38.35 -7.61 5.62
N TYR A 781 37.36 -8.33 6.18
CA TYR A 781 36.45 -7.77 7.21
C TYR A 781 35.80 -8.84 8.11
N VAL A 782 35.22 -8.40 9.22
CA VAL A 782 34.41 -9.23 10.15
C VAL A 782 32.94 -8.82 10.14
N ARG A 783 32.05 -9.81 10.31
CA ARG A 783 30.61 -9.66 10.55
C ARG A 783 30.24 -10.43 11.83
N PRO A 784 29.87 -9.75 12.93
CA PRO A 784 29.43 -10.40 14.16
C PRO A 784 28.01 -10.97 14.04
N HIS A 785 27.75 -12.07 14.76
CA HIS A 785 26.42 -12.68 14.95
C HIS A 785 26.16 -12.77 16.46
N LEU A 786 25.39 -11.80 16.97
CA LEU A 786 25.20 -11.57 18.41
C LEU A 786 23.70 -11.47 18.75
N PRO A 787 23.29 -11.85 19.98
CA PRO A 787 21.91 -11.65 20.44
C PRO A 787 21.63 -10.17 20.71
N VAL A 788 20.35 -9.81 20.81
CA VAL A 788 19.93 -8.43 21.14
C VAL A 788 20.21 -8.08 22.61
N PHE A 789 20.18 -9.06 23.52
CA PHE A 789 20.55 -8.93 24.93
C PHE A 789 20.78 -10.31 25.56
N MET A 790 21.30 -10.33 26.79
CA MET A 790 21.42 -11.51 27.66
C MET A 790 20.92 -11.17 29.07
N ARG A 791 20.70 -12.17 29.92
CA ARG A 791 20.50 -12.03 31.37
C ARG A 791 21.70 -12.52 32.15
N PHE A 792 21.90 -11.98 33.34
CA PHE A 792 22.83 -12.52 34.33
C PHE A 792 22.55 -14.02 34.54
N GLY A 793 23.58 -14.85 34.38
CA GLY A 793 23.49 -16.31 34.42
C GLY A 793 23.21 -17.01 33.09
N ASP A 794 22.89 -16.30 31.99
CA ASP A 794 22.72 -16.93 30.68
C ASP A 794 24.06 -17.52 30.18
N GLU A 795 24.06 -18.82 29.85
CA GLU A 795 25.14 -19.48 29.10
C GLU A 795 24.75 -19.59 27.61
N MET A 796 25.59 -19.10 26.69
CA MET A 796 25.30 -19.19 25.26
C MET A 796 26.55 -19.19 24.36
N SER A 797 26.34 -19.25 23.04
CA SER A 797 27.40 -19.18 22.02
C SER A 797 27.21 -17.93 21.15
N LEU A 798 28.23 -17.07 21.14
CA LEU A 798 28.37 -15.91 20.26
C LEU A 798 29.21 -16.31 19.06
N SER A 799 29.02 -15.72 17.88
CA SER A 799 29.90 -16.01 16.73
C SER A 799 30.18 -14.79 15.86
N ALA A 800 31.14 -14.92 14.95
CA ALA A 800 31.42 -13.92 13.92
C ALA A 800 32.05 -14.59 12.70
N THR A 801 31.63 -14.17 11.51
CA THR A 801 32.20 -14.60 10.23
C THR A 801 33.24 -13.59 9.76
N VAL A 802 34.46 -14.06 9.50
CA VAL A 802 35.54 -13.27 8.91
C VAL A 802 35.70 -13.66 7.45
N TYR A 803 35.70 -12.66 6.57
CA TYR A 803 35.74 -12.81 5.12
C TYR A 803 37.08 -12.29 4.57
N ASN A 804 37.61 -12.97 3.56
CA ASN A 804 38.84 -12.63 2.85
C ASN A 804 38.55 -12.58 1.34
N GLN A 805 38.58 -11.38 0.76
CA GLN A 805 38.37 -11.14 -0.68
C GLN A 805 39.69 -11.17 -1.47
N THR A 806 40.82 -11.54 -0.86
CA THR A 806 42.10 -11.65 -1.57
C THR A 806 42.23 -13.00 -2.27
N GLU A 807 43.03 -13.05 -3.33
CA GLU A 807 43.32 -14.27 -4.11
C GLU A 807 44.20 -15.29 -3.35
N GLU A 808 44.78 -14.89 -2.21
CA GLU A 808 45.57 -15.77 -1.34
C GLU A 808 44.81 -16.09 -0.05
N ALA A 809 44.96 -17.31 0.45
CA ALA A 809 44.41 -17.69 1.74
C ALA A 809 45.27 -17.07 2.87
N THR A 810 44.65 -16.34 3.79
CA THR A 810 45.35 -15.56 4.81
C THR A 810 45.19 -16.15 6.21
N VAL A 811 46.27 -16.19 6.99
CA VAL A 811 46.21 -16.64 8.40
C VAL A 811 45.83 -15.44 9.28
N SER A 812 44.60 -15.46 9.78
CA SER A 812 44.04 -14.43 10.65
C SER A 812 44.08 -14.86 12.10
N ARG A 813 44.49 -13.96 12.99
CA ARG A 813 44.11 -14.01 14.40
C ARG A 813 42.79 -13.26 14.58
N ILE A 814 41.76 -14.00 14.97
CA ILE A 814 40.42 -13.48 15.26
C ILE A 814 40.25 -13.51 16.77
N TRP A 815 39.75 -12.43 17.40
CA TRP A 815 39.46 -12.45 18.83
C TRP A 815 38.25 -11.61 19.21
N ILE A 816 37.63 -12.01 20.32
CA ILE A 816 36.60 -11.26 21.03
C ILE A 816 37.26 -10.52 22.20
N GLU A 817 36.98 -9.24 22.33
CA GLU A 817 37.16 -8.47 23.57
C GLU A 817 35.78 -8.38 24.24
N PRO A 818 35.52 -9.23 25.25
CA PRO A 818 34.28 -9.18 26.00
C PRO A 818 34.29 -7.96 26.95
N PRO A 819 33.12 -7.36 27.23
CA PRO A 819 32.96 -6.43 28.34
C PRO A 819 33.08 -7.16 29.68
N SER A 820 33.31 -6.43 30.77
CA SER A 820 33.41 -6.99 32.15
C SER A 820 32.13 -7.67 32.68
N SER A 821 31.09 -7.76 31.85
CA SER A 821 29.83 -8.46 32.02
C SER A 821 29.81 -9.88 31.46
N LEU A 822 30.83 -10.29 30.71
CA LEU A 822 30.91 -11.57 30.00
C LEU A 822 32.22 -12.32 30.27
N ASP A 823 32.11 -13.50 30.90
CA ASP A 823 33.19 -14.48 30.92
C ASP A 823 33.09 -15.36 29.68
N ILE A 824 34.16 -15.42 28.88
CA ILE A 824 34.26 -16.32 27.73
C ILE A 824 34.88 -17.64 28.20
N LEU A 825 34.12 -18.74 28.07
CA LEU A 825 34.50 -20.09 28.50
C LEU A 825 35.44 -20.81 27.52
N THR A 826 35.58 -20.27 26.30
CA THR A 826 36.48 -20.75 25.24
C THR A 826 37.70 -19.84 25.12
N GLU A 827 38.68 -20.20 24.29
CA GLU A 827 39.80 -19.30 24.01
C GLU A 827 39.30 -17.97 23.39
N LEU A 828 39.72 -16.84 23.96
CA LEU A 828 39.35 -15.50 23.49
C LEU A 828 39.79 -15.22 22.05
N SER A 829 40.93 -15.79 21.63
CA SER A 829 41.48 -15.61 20.29
C SER A 829 41.77 -16.93 19.61
N THR A 830 41.23 -17.12 18.40
CA THR A 830 41.54 -18.25 17.52
C THR A 830 42.41 -17.75 16.36
N THR A 831 43.47 -18.48 16.02
CA THR A 831 44.24 -18.25 14.79
C THR A 831 43.83 -19.31 13.76
N THR A 832 43.35 -18.88 12.59
CA THR A 832 42.86 -19.79 11.55
C THR A 832 43.14 -19.25 10.15
N THR A 833 43.20 -20.14 9.16
CA THR A 833 43.34 -19.76 7.75
C THR A 833 41.96 -19.42 7.19
N ILE A 834 41.79 -18.17 6.76
CA ILE A 834 40.63 -17.75 5.96
C ILE A 834 40.97 -18.06 4.49
N PRO A 835 40.17 -18.87 3.77
CA PRO A 835 40.44 -19.20 2.38
C PRO A 835 40.55 -17.96 1.48
N ALA A 836 41.20 -18.11 0.32
CA ALA A 836 41.07 -17.13 -0.76
C ALA A 836 39.60 -17.04 -1.21
N GLN A 837 39.11 -15.83 -1.46
CA GLN A 837 37.70 -15.57 -1.82
C GLN A 837 36.66 -16.23 -0.89
N GLY A 838 36.99 -16.44 0.38
CA GLY A 838 36.19 -17.25 1.31
C GLY A 838 36.07 -16.68 2.71
N SER A 839 35.46 -17.44 3.60
CA SER A 839 35.14 -17.00 4.96
C SER A 839 35.20 -18.12 5.99
N VAL A 840 35.45 -17.76 7.26
CA VAL A 840 35.40 -18.67 8.41
C VAL A 840 34.59 -18.04 9.53
N THR A 841 33.64 -18.80 10.08
CA THR A 841 32.87 -18.43 11.28
C THR A 841 33.56 -18.96 12.52
N VAL A 842 33.93 -18.07 13.45
CA VAL A 842 34.47 -18.41 14.78
C VAL A 842 33.34 -18.27 15.81
N THR A 843 33.34 -19.15 16.81
CA THR A 843 32.29 -19.21 17.85
C THR A 843 32.92 -19.24 19.24
N TRP A 844 32.45 -18.37 20.12
CA TRP A 844 32.87 -18.27 21.51
C TRP A 844 31.72 -18.64 22.44
N LYS A 845 31.97 -19.51 23.44
CA LYS A 845 30.98 -19.75 24.50
C LYS A 845 31.16 -18.71 25.60
N CYS A 846 30.06 -18.19 26.14
CA CYS A 846 30.09 -17.15 27.15
C CYS A 846 29.08 -17.40 28.27
N VAL A 847 29.35 -16.80 29.44
CA VAL A 847 28.40 -16.67 30.54
C VAL A 847 28.31 -15.20 30.93
N ALA A 848 27.10 -14.70 31.07
CA ALA A 848 26.82 -13.35 31.54
C ALA A 848 27.00 -13.24 33.07
N GLN A 849 28.17 -12.78 33.51
CA GLN A 849 28.59 -12.78 34.92
C GLN A 849 28.35 -11.47 35.68
N LYS A 850 27.93 -10.39 35.01
CA LYS A 850 27.61 -9.12 35.68
C LYS A 850 26.63 -8.29 34.85
N ILE A 851 25.67 -7.67 35.53
CA ILE A 851 24.69 -6.75 34.93
C ILE A 851 25.43 -5.52 34.36
N SER A 852 25.16 -5.16 33.10
CA SER A 852 25.73 -3.99 32.43
C SER A 852 24.91 -3.61 31.19
N ASP A 853 24.52 -2.35 31.09
CA ASP A 853 23.93 -1.73 29.90
C ASP A 853 24.49 -0.29 29.79
N PRO A 854 25.32 0.03 28.77
CA PRO A 854 25.80 -0.86 27.72
C PRO A 854 26.77 -1.95 28.21
N SER A 855 26.98 -2.93 27.34
CA SER A 855 27.87 -4.09 27.49
C SER A 855 28.46 -4.38 26.11
N THR A 856 29.45 -3.57 25.74
CA THR A 856 30.03 -3.56 24.39
C THR A 856 30.96 -4.74 24.17
N ILE A 857 30.63 -5.58 23.19
CA ILE A 857 31.49 -6.64 22.66
C ILE A 857 32.21 -6.08 21.44
N THR A 858 33.54 -6.19 21.41
CA THR A 858 34.33 -5.84 20.20
C THR A 858 34.96 -7.09 19.63
N ILE A 859 34.82 -7.30 18.32
CA ILE A 859 35.40 -8.45 17.62
C ILE A 859 36.38 -7.93 16.58
N TYR A 860 37.60 -8.47 16.61
CA TYR A 860 38.71 -8.10 15.75
C TYR A 860 39.13 -9.27 14.88
N ALA A 861 39.58 -8.95 13.67
CA ALA A 861 40.31 -9.88 12.82
C ALA A 861 41.58 -9.20 12.30
N VAL A 862 42.74 -9.83 12.49
CA VAL A 862 44.04 -9.30 12.06
C VAL A 862 44.88 -10.39 11.39
N ALA A 863 45.21 -10.13 10.14
CA ALA A 863 46.20 -10.83 9.32
C ALA A 863 47.21 -9.79 8.78
N GLY A 864 47.59 -9.86 7.49
CA GLY A 864 48.22 -8.73 6.79
C GLY A 864 47.28 -7.53 6.57
N LEU A 865 45.96 -7.76 6.67
CA LEU A 865 44.90 -6.76 6.70
C LEU A 865 44.14 -6.83 8.05
N ASN A 866 43.32 -5.84 8.37
CA ASN A 866 42.60 -5.79 9.64
C ASN A 866 41.21 -5.14 9.55
N ASP A 867 40.33 -5.59 10.45
CA ASP A 867 39.01 -5.02 10.69
C ASP A 867 38.58 -5.24 12.15
N ALA A 868 37.73 -4.35 12.65
CA ALA A 868 37.16 -4.42 13.99
C ALA A 868 35.72 -3.90 13.96
N VAL A 869 34.82 -4.59 14.65
CA VAL A 869 33.41 -4.19 14.81
C VAL A 869 33.05 -4.29 16.29
N ALA A 870 32.47 -3.21 16.83
CA ALA A 870 31.91 -3.17 18.18
C ALA A 870 30.38 -3.21 18.12
N MET A 871 29.74 -3.93 19.04
CA MET A 871 28.28 -3.95 19.20
C MET A 871 27.90 -3.97 20.69
N ASN A 872 26.82 -3.28 21.05
CA ASN A 872 26.27 -3.34 22.39
C ASN A 872 25.40 -4.60 22.55
N VAL A 873 25.68 -5.45 23.55
CA VAL A 873 24.85 -6.60 23.92
C VAL A 873 24.59 -6.56 25.44
N PRO A 874 23.55 -5.86 25.89
CA PRO A 874 23.30 -5.61 27.31
C PRO A 874 23.03 -6.88 28.11
N VAL A 875 23.57 -6.94 29.34
CA VAL A 875 23.34 -7.99 30.32
C VAL A 875 22.38 -7.47 31.39
N LYS A 876 21.17 -8.03 31.43
CA LYS A 876 20.06 -7.58 32.29
C LYS A 876 19.93 -8.46 33.56
N PRO A 877 19.32 -7.98 34.65
CA PRO A 877 19.17 -8.76 35.89
C PRO A 877 18.30 -10.01 35.72
N PHE A 878 18.44 -10.97 36.63
CA PHE A 878 17.42 -12.00 36.92
C PHE A 878 16.73 -11.68 38.27
N SER A 879 16.25 -10.45 38.40
CA SER A 879 15.55 -9.94 39.58
C SER A 879 14.49 -8.92 39.18
N PHE A 880 13.51 -8.71 40.05
CA PHE A 880 12.55 -7.64 39.90
C PHE A 880 13.09 -6.36 40.55
N GLU A 881 12.86 -5.22 39.90
CA GLU A 881 13.04 -3.92 40.55
C GLU A 881 11.79 -3.59 41.36
N ARG A 882 11.99 -3.12 42.59
CA ARG A 882 10.94 -2.62 43.49
C ARG A 882 11.24 -1.19 43.87
N GLU A 883 10.20 -0.39 44.01
CA GLU A 883 10.25 0.97 44.56
C GLU A 883 9.56 0.94 45.94
N TYR A 884 10.14 1.61 46.94
CA TYR A 884 9.51 1.94 48.22
C TYR A 884 9.55 3.45 48.38
N TYR A 885 8.41 4.06 48.67
CA TYR A 885 8.24 5.50 48.51
C TYR A 885 7.37 6.12 49.62
N VAL A 886 7.70 7.34 50.02
CA VAL A 886 6.92 8.18 50.94
C VAL A 886 7.01 9.63 50.47
N LEU A 887 5.88 10.35 50.45
CA LEU A 887 5.83 11.80 50.29
C LEU A 887 4.88 12.38 51.35
N GLU A 888 5.40 13.23 52.25
CA GLU A 888 4.61 13.88 53.30
C GLU A 888 4.99 15.36 53.41
N ALA A 889 3.96 16.20 53.60
CA ALA A 889 4.15 17.61 53.96
C ALA A 889 4.34 17.69 55.49
N LEU A 890 5.56 17.42 55.95
CA LEU A 890 5.88 17.22 57.36
C LEU A 890 5.64 18.48 58.19
N ASP A 891 4.99 18.27 59.32
CA ASP A 891 4.79 19.23 60.41
C ASP A 891 4.75 18.42 61.72
N GLY A 892 5.91 18.29 62.38
CA GLY A 892 6.09 17.41 63.55
C GLY A 892 7.08 16.26 63.29
N GLU A 893 6.72 15.04 63.71
CA GLU A 893 7.59 13.86 63.70
C GLU A 893 7.03 12.72 62.83
N MET A 894 7.93 11.95 62.21
CA MET A 894 7.62 10.74 61.44
C MET A 894 8.68 9.66 61.70
N ASN A 895 8.26 8.39 61.64
CA ASN A 895 9.15 7.23 61.66
C ASN A 895 8.84 6.35 60.44
N VAL A 896 9.90 5.85 59.78
CA VAL A 896 9.83 5.07 58.54
C VAL A 896 10.75 3.86 58.67
N ASP A 897 10.23 2.68 58.32
CA ASP A 897 10.97 1.42 58.29
C ASP A 897 11.29 1.07 56.83
N LEU A 898 12.58 1.05 56.48
CA LEU A 898 13.05 0.89 55.10
C LEU A 898 13.19 -0.62 54.74
N PRO A 899 12.97 -1.01 53.46
CA PRO A 899 12.96 -2.41 53.04
C PRO A 899 14.34 -3.09 53.16
N GLU A 900 14.39 -4.42 53.28
CA GLU A 900 15.65 -5.16 53.49
C GLU A 900 16.40 -5.56 52.21
N GLY A 901 15.78 -5.42 51.02
CA GLY A 901 16.36 -5.78 49.72
C GLY A 901 17.58 -4.94 49.30
N ASP A 902 18.21 -5.26 48.17
CA ASP A 902 19.49 -4.63 47.79
C ASP A 902 19.32 -3.35 46.99
N TYR A 903 19.73 -2.24 47.60
CA TYR A 903 19.42 -0.89 47.15
C TYR A 903 20.20 -0.51 45.89
N ILE A 904 19.46 -0.21 44.82
CA ILE A 904 19.96 0.49 43.62
C ILE A 904 20.20 1.96 43.96
N SER A 905 19.26 2.57 44.68
CA SER A 905 19.33 3.95 45.17
C SER A 905 18.42 4.11 46.39
N ALA A 906 18.91 4.75 47.45
CA ALA A 906 18.11 5.09 48.61
C ALA A 906 18.39 6.53 49.01
N SER A 907 17.37 7.37 49.01
CA SER A 907 17.50 8.82 49.22
C SER A 907 16.32 9.42 49.98
N LEU A 908 16.62 10.43 50.77
CA LEU A 908 15.65 11.41 51.25
C LEU A 908 15.91 12.74 50.52
N ARG A 909 14.84 13.35 49.98
CA ARG A 909 14.84 14.67 49.33
C ARG A 909 13.98 15.63 50.14
N VAL A 910 14.46 16.86 50.34
CA VAL A 910 13.77 17.93 51.06
C VAL A 910 13.53 19.09 50.09
N MET A 911 12.28 19.56 50.03
CA MET A 911 11.80 20.50 49.00
C MET A 911 10.95 21.64 49.58
N SER A 912 10.98 22.79 48.93
CA SER A 912 10.15 23.98 49.21
C SER A 912 8.87 24.05 48.37
N ASN A 913 8.76 23.21 47.32
CA ASN A 913 7.65 23.19 46.37
C ASN A 913 7.51 21.79 45.73
N ILE A 914 6.45 21.58 44.96
CA ILE A 914 6.08 20.26 44.41
C ILE A 914 6.60 19.99 42.98
N VAL A 915 7.23 20.96 42.31
CA VAL A 915 7.60 20.85 40.89
C VAL A 915 8.55 19.68 40.59
N PRO A 916 9.61 19.39 41.38
CA PRO A 916 10.49 18.25 41.10
C PRO A 916 9.76 16.90 41.13
N VAL A 917 8.73 16.75 41.98
CA VAL A 917 7.92 15.53 42.07
C VAL A 917 7.00 15.39 40.85
N ILE A 918 6.51 16.51 40.32
CA ILE A 918 5.72 16.56 39.08
C ILE A 918 6.62 16.18 37.89
N GLU A 919 7.81 16.79 37.78
CA GLU A 919 8.81 16.50 36.74
C GLU A 919 9.22 15.03 36.73
N ASP A 920 9.60 14.47 37.88
CA ASP A 920 9.99 13.05 38.00
C ASP A 920 8.83 12.10 37.63
N SER A 921 7.59 12.43 38.00
CA SER A 921 6.41 11.64 37.64
C SER A 921 6.07 11.74 36.15
N LEU A 922 6.19 12.94 35.55
CA LEU A 922 6.04 13.17 34.11
C LEU A 922 7.07 12.42 33.31
N LYS A 923 8.35 12.46 33.71
CA LYS A 923 9.44 11.73 33.05
C LYS A 923 9.18 10.23 33.07
N LYS A 924 8.67 9.67 34.18
CA LYS A 924 8.25 8.26 34.23
C LYS A 924 7.08 7.96 33.29
N LEU A 925 6.02 8.80 33.28
CA LEU A 925 4.87 8.65 32.37
C LEU A 925 5.29 8.69 30.89
N ILE A 926 6.16 9.63 30.52
CA ILE A 926 6.71 9.75 29.16
C ILE A 926 7.54 8.52 28.78
N SER A 927 8.34 7.98 29.70
CA SER A 927 9.12 6.76 29.49
C SER A 927 8.33 5.45 29.49
N TYR A 928 7.01 5.49 29.68
CA TYR A 928 6.22 4.29 29.92
C TYR A 928 6.04 3.46 28.62
N PRO A 929 6.42 2.18 28.60
CA PRO A 929 6.60 1.44 27.34
C PRO A 929 5.30 0.90 26.71
N TYR A 930 4.15 1.08 27.37
CA TYR A 930 2.87 0.54 26.92
C TYR A 930 1.97 1.65 26.37
N GLY A 931 1.26 1.34 25.29
CA GLY A 931 0.60 2.33 24.42
C GLY A 931 -0.88 2.12 24.20
N CYS A 932 -1.67 1.76 25.22
CA CYS A 932 -3.13 1.88 25.11
C CYS A 932 -3.54 3.37 24.99
N THR A 933 -4.79 3.66 24.60
CA THR A 933 -5.30 5.04 24.49
C THR A 933 -5.12 5.80 25.80
N GLU A 934 -5.47 5.19 26.94
CA GLU A 934 -5.35 5.81 28.26
C GLU A 934 -3.89 6.11 28.61
N GLN A 935 -2.98 5.14 28.48
CA GLN A 935 -1.55 5.32 28.77
C GLN A 935 -0.93 6.42 27.91
N THR A 936 -1.32 6.48 26.64
CA THR A 936 -0.88 7.51 25.68
C THR A 936 -1.38 8.90 26.08
N MET A 937 -2.65 9.03 26.46
CA MET A 937 -3.19 10.29 26.99
C MET A 937 -2.57 10.67 28.33
N SER A 938 -2.27 9.69 29.18
CA SER A 938 -1.69 9.89 30.51
C SER A 938 -0.22 10.32 30.50
N SER A 939 0.48 10.26 29.37
CA SER A 939 1.75 10.97 29.16
C SER A 939 1.56 12.27 28.36
N PHE A 940 0.81 12.22 27.24
CA PHE A 940 0.57 13.36 26.34
C PHE A 940 -0.07 14.56 27.03
N PHE A 941 -1.23 14.37 27.68
CA PHE A 941 -2.02 15.46 28.24
C PHE A 941 -1.31 16.21 29.38
N PRO A 942 -0.80 15.54 30.44
CA PRO A 942 -0.13 16.25 31.52
C PRO A 942 1.20 16.88 31.07
N ALA A 943 1.90 16.34 30.07
CA ALA A 943 3.11 16.97 29.50
C ALA A 943 2.80 18.29 28.78
N VAL A 944 1.73 18.34 27.96
CA VAL A 944 1.26 19.56 27.30
C VAL A 944 0.87 20.63 28.34
N VAL A 945 0.11 20.25 29.36
CA VAL A 945 -0.31 21.18 30.43
C VAL A 945 0.87 21.65 31.29
N ALA A 946 1.84 20.79 31.57
CA ALA A 946 3.06 21.15 32.31
C ALA A 946 3.90 22.18 31.54
N SER A 947 4.09 21.98 30.23
CA SER A 947 4.78 22.95 29.37
C SER A 947 4.05 24.31 29.33
N LYS A 948 2.72 24.30 29.18
CA LYS A 948 1.89 25.52 29.26
C LYS A 948 1.94 26.22 30.63
N ALA A 949 2.30 25.49 31.70
CA ALA A 949 2.54 26.03 33.03
C ALA A 949 4.00 26.49 33.28
N GLY A 950 4.90 26.34 32.29
CA GLY A 950 6.31 26.74 32.39
C GLY A 950 7.24 25.69 33.01
N ILE A 951 6.81 24.43 33.13
CA ILE A 951 7.67 23.30 33.51
C ILE A 951 8.40 22.80 32.27
N GLU A 952 9.72 22.59 32.37
CA GLU A 952 10.54 22.12 31.25
C GLU A 952 10.38 20.62 31.03
N ILE A 953 10.05 20.22 29.79
CA ILE A 953 9.77 18.82 29.42
C ILE A 953 10.76 18.38 28.35
N ASP A 954 11.66 17.47 28.73
CA ASP A 954 12.64 16.85 27.84
C ASP A 954 11.95 16.24 26.60
N ASN A 955 12.41 16.63 25.40
CA ASN A 955 11.90 16.16 24.11
C ASN A 955 10.37 16.33 23.89
N LEU A 956 9.72 17.32 24.50
CA LEU A 956 8.25 17.54 24.42
C LEU A 956 7.63 17.32 23.02
N GLN A 957 8.25 17.84 21.96
CA GLN A 957 7.74 17.71 20.59
C GLN A 957 7.63 16.23 20.15
N ASP A 958 8.58 15.40 20.54
CA ASP A 958 8.60 13.96 20.23
C ASP A 958 7.49 13.22 20.99
N VAL A 959 7.32 13.53 22.28
CA VAL A 959 6.21 13.02 23.13
C VAL A 959 4.85 13.37 22.52
N VAL A 960 4.69 14.62 22.10
CA VAL A 960 3.48 15.14 21.46
C VAL A 960 3.20 14.42 20.14
N MET A 961 4.18 14.31 19.25
CA MET A 961 3.99 13.66 17.94
C MET A 961 3.71 12.16 18.08
N LYS A 962 4.43 11.45 18.94
CA LYS A 962 4.19 10.02 19.23
C LYS A 962 2.80 9.79 19.83
N GLY A 963 2.38 10.65 20.75
CA GLY A 963 1.02 10.62 21.30
C GLY A 963 -0.03 10.83 20.21
N LEU A 964 0.08 11.93 19.46
CA LEU A 964 -0.87 12.35 18.45
C LEU A 964 -1.05 11.28 17.34
N TYR A 965 0.04 10.74 16.79
CA TYR A 965 -0.03 9.75 15.71
C TYR A 965 -0.63 8.43 16.21
N ARG A 966 -0.29 8.00 17.43
CA ARG A 966 -0.90 6.81 18.04
C ARG A 966 -2.40 7.02 18.30
N LEU A 967 -2.83 8.22 18.67
CA LEU A 967 -4.24 8.56 18.81
C LEU A 967 -4.96 8.50 17.46
N TYR A 968 -4.39 9.06 16.38
CA TYR A 968 -4.96 8.95 15.02
C TYR A 968 -5.09 7.48 14.58
N LYS A 969 -4.03 6.70 14.79
CA LYS A 969 -3.96 5.24 14.55
C LYS A 969 -5.03 4.46 15.33
N TYR A 970 -5.48 4.97 16.48
CA TYR A 970 -6.43 4.34 17.40
C TYR A 970 -7.87 4.91 17.33
N GLN A 971 -8.12 5.98 16.56
CA GLN A 971 -9.50 6.46 16.36
C GLN A 971 -10.29 5.41 15.55
N HIS A 972 -11.53 5.13 15.95
CA HIS A 972 -12.41 4.21 15.26
C HIS A 972 -13.24 4.92 14.18
N TYR A 973 -13.89 4.14 13.31
CA TYR A 973 -14.73 4.65 12.21
C TYR A 973 -15.96 5.45 12.67
N ASP A 974 -16.35 5.33 13.94
CA ASP A 974 -17.43 6.11 14.56
C ASP A 974 -16.94 7.46 15.13
N GLY A 975 -15.65 7.78 14.99
CA GLY A 975 -15.01 9.00 15.49
C GLY A 975 -14.55 8.93 16.95
N GLY A 976 -14.92 7.88 17.69
CA GLY A 976 -14.49 7.70 19.08
C GLY A 976 -13.19 6.92 19.25
N TRP A 977 -12.78 6.77 20.51
CA TRP A 977 -11.63 5.95 20.91
C TRP A 977 -12.03 4.87 21.92
N GLY A 978 -11.45 3.67 21.79
CA GLY A 978 -11.52 2.61 22.79
C GLY A 978 -10.30 2.61 23.71
N TRP A 979 -9.98 1.45 24.28
CA TRP A 979 -8.70 1.22 24.95
C TRP A 979 -7.55 0.99 23.95
N TRP A 980 -7.87 0.46 22.77
CA TRP A 980 -6.95 0.03 21.73
C TRP A 980 -7.49 0.45 20.35
N ARG A 981 -6.85 -0.02 19.27
CA ARG A 981 -7.27 0.20 17.88
C ARG A 981 -8.45 -0.66 17.41
N THR A 982 -8.76 -1.73 18.14
CA THR A 982 -9.60 -2.84 17.64
C THR A 982 -10.73 -3.25 18.59
N ASP A 983 -10.94 -2.51 19.69
CA ASP A 983 -12.08 -2.73 20.59
C ASP A 983 -13.30 -1.90 20.18
N LYS A 984 -14.00 -1.26 21.12
CA LYS A 984 -15.13 -0.37 20.82
C LYS A 984 -14.84 1.00 21.38
N SER A 985 -15.36 2.03 20.72
CA SER A 985 -15.31 3.38 21.28
C SER A 985 -16.04 3.48 22.61
N ILE A 986 -15.45 4.22 23.56
CA ILE A 986 -15.94 4.42 24.91
C ILE A 986 -16.01 5.93 25.17
N PRO A 987 -17.18 6.50 25.54
CA PRO A 987 -17.33 7.95 25.72
C PRO A 987 -16.34 8.58 26.71
N PHE A 988 -15.96 7.86 27.78
CA PHE A 988 -14.88 8.29 28.67
C PHE A 988 -13.54 8.47 27.95
N MET A 989 -13.14 7.50 27.11
CA MET A 989 -11.86 7.56 26.40
C MET A 989 -11.89 8.65 25.33
N THR A 990 -12.98 8.76 24.56
CA THR A 990 -13.16 9.88 23.63
C THR A 990 -13.08 11.23 24.34
N ALA A 991 -13.75 11.41 25.49
CA ALA A 991 -13.68 12.66 26.25
C ALA A 991 -12.25 12.95 26.78
N TYR A 992 -11.55 11.93 27.31
CA TYR A 992 -10.17 12.08 27.80
C TYR A 992 -9.20 12.46 26.67
N VAL A 993 -9.35 11.85 25.49
CA VAL A 993 -8.58 12.22 24.28
C VAL A 993 -8.90 13.66 23.88
N MET A 994 -10.18 14.00 23.77
CA MET A 994 -10.62 15.31 23.27
C MET A 994 -10.27 16.47 24.23
N GLU A 995 -10.22 16.28 25.55
CA GLU A 995 -9.68 17.29 26.50
C GLU A 995 -8.19 17.53 26.27
N GLY A 996 -7.39 16.47 26.07
CA GLY A 996 -5.96 16.62 25.79
C GLY A 996 -5.67 17.24 24.42
N LEU A 997 -6.42 16.87 23.39
CA LEU A 997 -6.32 17.51 22.06
C LEU A 997 -6.70 19.00 22.12
N PHE A 998 -7.70 19.38 22.93
CA PHE A 998 -8.07 20.79 23.12
C PHE A 998 -6.89 21.60 23.67
N HIS A 999 -6.27 21.11 24.75
CA HIS A 999 -5.12 21.77 25.36
C HIS A 999 -3.86 21.73 24.49
N ALA A 1000 -3.73 20.76 23.58
CA ALA A 1000 -2.68 20.75 22.56
C ALA A 1000 -2.88 21.86 21.52
N ILE A 1001 -4.11 22.00 20.98
CA ILE A 1001 -4.50 23.08 20.05
C ILE A 1001 -4.30 24.45 20.71
N GLU A 1002 -4.74 24.63 21.96
CA GLU A 1002 -4.47 25.85 22.73
C GLU A 1002 -2.96 26.16 22.91
N SER A 1003 -2.09 25.16 22.77
CA SER A 1003 -0.64 25.29 22.93
C SER A 1003 0.08 25.43 21.57
N GLY A 1004 -0.67 25.60 20.47
CA GLY A 1004 -0.12 25.78 19.12
C GLY A 1004 0.31 24.49 18.44
N ILE A 1005 -0.04 23.33 18.98
CA ILE A 1005 0.19 22.02 18.34
C ILE A 1005 -0.86 21.82 17.25
N PHE A 1006 -0.43 21.50 16.03
CA PHE A 1006 -1.34 21.17 14.94
C PHE A 1006 -2.06 19.84 15.22
N VAL A 1007 -3.38 19.82 15.04
CA VAL A 1007 -4.22 18.62 15.11
C VAL A 1007 -5.16 18.66 13.91
N ALA A 1008 -5.37 17.53 13.24
CA ALA A 1008 -6.18 17.46 12.03
C ALA A 1008 -7.68 17.70 12.33
N ASP A 1009 -8.31 18.64 11.62
CA ASP A 1009 -9.71 19.02 11.82
C ASP A 1009 -10.68 17.83 11.66
N SER A 1010 -10.35 16.86 10.81
CA SER A 1010 -11.13 15.62 10.60
C SER A 1010 -11.19 14.75 11.87
N VAL A 1011 -10.07 14.60 12.57
CA VAL A 1011 -9.96 13.85 13.83
C VAL A 1011 -10.76 14.54 14.93
N VAL A 1012 -10.59 15.86 15.08
CA VAL A 1012 -11.29 16.69 16.07
C VAL A 1012 -12.80 16.63 15.84
N LYS A 1013 -13.25 16.91 14.61
CA LYS A 1013 -14.68 16.90 14.27
C LYS A 1013 -15.31 15.53 14.55
N SER A 1014 -14.69 14.44 14.11
CA SER A 1014 -15.23 13.09 14.32
C SER A 1014 -15.33 12.74 15.81
N GLY A 1015 -14.38 13.20 16.64
CA GLY A 1015 -14.45 13.06 18.09
C GLY A 1015 -15.59 13.85 18.74
N LEU A 1016 -15.89 15.06 18.24
CA LEU A 1016 -17.03 15.86 18.70
C LEU A 1016 -18.36 15.24 18.27
N ASP A 1017 -18.49 14.81 17.02
CA ASP A 1017 -19.67 14.13 16.47
C ASP A 1017 -19.98 12.83 17.26
N TYR A 1018 -18.95 12.08 17.67
CA TYR A 1018 -19.10 10.93 18.56
C TYR A 1018 -19.62 11.32 19.95
N LEU A 1019 -19.08 12.37 20.58
CA LEU A 1019 -19.48 12.82 21.92
C LEU A 1019 -20.91 13.38 21.94
N LEU A 1020 -21.33 14.10 20.89
CA LEU A 1020 -22.72 14.53 20.69
C LEU A 1020 -23.66 13.32 20.57
N SER A 1021 -23.23 12.26 19.89
CA SER A 1021 -23.99 11.03 19.71
C SER A 1021 -24.01 10.13 20.96
N ASN A 1022 -23.07 10.31 21.89
CA ASN A 1022 -22.89 9.49 23.09
C ASN A 1022 -22.68 10.37 24.34
N PRO A 1023 -23.67 11.18 24.76
CA PRO A 1023 -23.52 12.17 25.80
C PRO A 1023 -23.19 11.55 27.16
N THR A 1024 -22.24 12.18 27.86
CA THR A 1024 -21.83 11.86 29.25
C THR A 1024 -21.45 13.14 29.98
N ALA A 1025 -21.42 13.12 31.32
CA ALA A 1025 -21.00 14.27 32.13
C ALA A 1025 -19.60 14.80 31.76
N TYR A 1026 -18.66 13.90 31.45
CA TYR A 1026 -17.32 14.29 31.01
C TYR A 1026 -17.34 14.80 29.56
N GLY A 1027 -18.06 14.12 28.66
CA GLY A 1027 -18.24 14.56 27.28
C GLY A 1027 -18.88 15.94 27.16
N SER A 1028 -19.87 16.25 27.99
CA SER A 1028 -20.52 17.57 28.09
C SER A 1028 -19.53 18.68 28.44
N TYR A 1029 -18.74 18.51 29.53
CA TYR A 1029 -17.66 19.44 29.86
C TYR A 1029 -16.66 19.64 28.71
N VAL A 1030 -16.32 18.58 27.96
CA VAL A 1030 -15.39 18.66 26.83
C VAL A 1030 -16.02 19.36 25.62
N LEU A 1031 -17.29 19.10 25.29
CA LEU A 1031 -18.04 19.84 24.26
C LEU A 1031 -18.09 21.34 24.60
N SER A 1032 -18.25 21.69 25.88
CA SER A 1032 -18.16 23.07 26.39
C SER A 1032 -16.77 23.72 26.22
N LEU A 1033 -15.67 22.95 26.19
CA LEU A 1033 -14.33 23.50 25.88
C LEU A 1033 -14.22 23.93 24.41
N TYR A 1034 -14.71 23.11 23.49
CA TYR A 1034 -14.72 23.41 22.05
C TYR A 1034 -15.82 24.42 21.65
N GLY A 1035 -16.65 24.88 22.59
CA GLY A 1035 -17.74 25.82 22.31
C GLY A 1035 -18.92 25.20 21.54
N VAL A 1036 -19.10 23.88 21.61
CA VAL A 1036 -20.17 23.16 20.92
C VAL A 1036 -21.45 23.19 21.76
N GLU A 1037 -22.53 23.75 21.22
CA GLU A 1037 -23.85 23.73 21.86
C GLU A 1037 -24.39 22.29 21.96
N HIS A 1038 -24.86 21.92 23.15
CA HIS A 1038 -25.38 20.58 23.45
C HIS A 1038 -26.36 20.63 24.63
N GLU A 1039 -27.16 19.56 24.81
CA GLU A 1039 -28.11 19.44 25.91
C GLU A 1039 -27.39 19.20 27.26
N PRO A 1040 -27.78 19.86 28.37
CA PRO A 1040 -27.16 19.67 29.67
C PRO A 1040 -27.28 18.24 30.19
N PHE A 1041 -26.17 17.64 30.63
CA PHE A 1041 -26.16 16.29 31.20
C PHE A 1041 -26.60 16.29 32.67
N GLU A 1042 -27.62 15.48 33.01
CA GLU A 1042 -28.02 15.26 34.42
C GLU A 1042 -27.14 14.18 35.07
N PRO A 1043 -26.46 14.47 36.19
CA PRO A 1043 -25.45 13.58 36.77
C PRO A 1043 -26.07 12.38 37.51
N GLU A 1044 -25.66 11.16 37.11
CA GLU A 1044 -26.09 9.91 37.76
C GLU A 1044 -25.18 9.47 38.92
N SER A 1045 -23.92 9.94 38.95
CA SER A 1045 -22.91 9.56 39.94
C SER A 1045 -22.15 10.73 40.57
N VAL A 1046 -21.42 10.45 41.65
CA VAL A 1046 -20.50 11.41 42.29
C VAL A 1046 -19.40 11.87 41.34
N LEU A 1047 -18.95 11.00 40.43
CA LEU A 1047 -17.93 11.34 39.44
C LEU A 1047 -18.48 12.31 38.37
N ASP A 1048 -19.75 12.18 37.99
CA ASP A 1048 -20.43 13.10 37.07
C ASP A 1048 -20.57 14.50 37.67
N LEU A 1049 -20.96 14.58 38.95
CA LEU A 1049 -20.97 15.84 39.71
C LEU A 1049 -19.59 16.51 39.74
N VAL A 1050 -18.53 15.71 39.85
CA VAL A 1050 -17.14 16.18 39.85
C VAL A 1050 -16.73 16.70 38.47
N TYR A 1051 -17.05 16.03 37.35
CA TYR A 1051 -16.78 16.57 36.01
C TYR A 1051 -17.57 17.85 35.74
N LEU A 1052 -18.89 17.84 35.94
CA LEU A 1052 -19.74 19.02 35.70
C LEU A 1052 -19.41 20.19 36.65
N SER A 1053 -18.70 19.95 37.76
CA SER A 1053 -18.18 21.04 38.60
C SER A 1053 -17.20 21.96 37.86
N LEU A 1054 -16.44 21.43 36.88
CA LEU A 1054 -15.52 22.23 36.07
C LEU A 1054 -16.25 23.26 35.21
N GLU A 1055 -17.50 22.99 34.84
CA GLU A 1055 -18.36 23.92 34.09
C GLU A 1055 -19.23 24.79 35.00
N SER A 1056 -19.76 24.22 36.09
CA SER A 1056 -20.80 24.87 36.90
C SER A 1056 -20.46 24.98 38.39
N LYS A 1057 -20.44 26.22 38.91
CA LYS A 1057 -20.40 26.52 40.36
C LYS A 1057 -21.58 25.92 41.14
N GLN A 1058 -22.67 25.53 40.49
CA GLN A 1058 -23.77 24.81 41.16
C GLN A 1058 -23.43 23.33 41.35
N MET A 1059 -22.82 22.68 40.35
CA MET A 1059 -22.39 21.29 40.47
C MET A 1059 -21.17 21.15 41.38
N LEU A 1060 -20.29 22.16 41.44
CA LEU A 1060 -19.25 22.25 42.49
C LEU A 1060 -19.85 22.14 43.90
N LYS A 1061 -20.94 22.85 44.19
CA LYS A 1061 -21.58 22.80 45.52
C LYS A 1061 -22.12 21.40 45.84
N LYS A 1062 -22.75 20.72 44.88
CA LYS A 1062 -23.19 19.33 45.03
C LYS A 1062 -22.01 18.37 45.22
N ALA A 1063 -20.96 18.49 44.41
CA ALA A 1063 -19.76 17.63 44.50
C ALA A 1063 -19.05 17.76 45.87
N MET A 1064 -19.06 18.96 46.47
CA MET A 1064 -18.55 19.20 47.82
C MET A 1064 -19.30 18.45 48.92
N GLU A 1065 -20.55 18.01 48.71
CA GLU A 1065 -21.32 17.20 49.67
C GLU A 1065 -20.76 15.76 49.81
N HIS A 1066 -19.91 15.33 48.87
CA HIS A 1066 -19.26 14.01 48.85
C HIS A 1066 -17.77 14.04 49.27
N VAL A 1067 -17.29 15.17 49.82
CA VAL A 1067 -15.91 15.29 50.31
C VAL A 1067 -15.81 14.75 51.75
N VAL A 1068 -15.03 13.68 51.92
CA VAL A 1068 -14.67 13.11 53.22
C VAL A 1068 -13.47 13.88 53.78
N GLU A 1069 -13.74 14.84 54.66
CA GLU A 1069 -12.72 15.61 55.38
C GLU A 1069 -12.23 14.87 56.63
N LYS A 1070 -10.90 14.81 56.81
CA LYS A 1070 -10.23 14.31 58.03
C LYS A 1070 -9.29 15.41 58.58
N SER A 1071 -8.48 15.08 59.58
CA SER A 1071 -7.58 16.04 60.25
C SER A 1071 -6.55 16.67 59.30
N ARG A 1072 -5.73 15.84 58.62
CA ARG A 1072 -4.69 16.27 57.67
C ARG A 1072 -5.07 16.18 56.19
N ILE A 1073 -6.04 15.33 55.84
CA ILE A 1073 -6.39 14.97 54.45
C ILE A 1073 -7.88 15.17 54.16
N ALA A 1074 -8.24 15.36 52.89
CA ALA A 1074 -9.62 15.39 52.40
C ALA A 1074 -9.67 14.77 50.99
N TYR A 1075 -10.71 14.01 50.68
CA TYR A 1075 -10.87 13.35 49.38
C TYR A 1075 -12.35 13.22 48.99
N VAL A 1076 -12.64 13.10 47.70
CA VAL A 1076 -13.95 12.69 47.22
C VAL A 1076 -14.08 11.18 47.37
N ASP A 1077 -15.10 10.70 48.05
CA ASP A 1077 -15.42 9.28 48.10
C ASP A 1077 -16.43 8.92 47.00
N VAL A 1078 -15.93 8.31 45.92
CA VAL A 1078 -16.78 7.84 44.81
C VAL A 1078 -17.38 6.45 45.06
N SER A 1079 -17.05 5.78 46.18
CA SER A 1079 -17.62 4.50 46.65
C SER A 1079 -17.81 3.41 45.57
N SER A 1080 -16.88 3.40 44.60
CA SER A 1080 -16.91 2.57 43.39
C SER A 1080 -16.64 1.08 43.65
N LYS A 1081 -17.22 0.21 42.82
CA LYS A 1081 -16.83 -1.21 42.67
C LYS A 1081 -16.07 -1.50 41.37
N GLY A 1082 -15.89 -0.50 40.50
CA GLY A 1082 -15.14 -0.63 39.24
C GLY A 1082 -13.69 -0.21 39.42
N TYR A 1083 -12.75 -1.08 39.03
CA TYR A 1083 -11.30 -0.92 39.18
C TYR A 1083 -10.72 0.38 38.58
N PHE A 1084 -11.43 0.98 37.63
CA PHE A 1084 -10.98 2.15 36.89
C PHE A 1084 -11.40 3.50 37.50
N ILE A 1085 -12.37 3.53 38.42
CA ILE A 1085 -12.85 4.77 39.06
C ILE A 1085 -12.27 4.85 40.47
N THR A 1086 -11.47 5.88 40.74
CA THR A 1086 -10.71 6.02 42.00
C THR A 1086 -11.00 7.34 42.73
N ASN A 1087 -10.78 7.34 44.05
CA ASN A 1087 -10.83 8.55 44.86
C ASN A 1087 -9.69 9.53 44.50
N VAL A 1088 -8.57 9.05 43.95
CA VAL A 1088 -7.45 9.89 43.46
C VAL A 1088 -7.88 10.73 42.26
N GLN A 1089 -8.46 10.09 41.23
CA GLN A 1089 -9.00 10.78 40.04
C GLN A 1089 -10.06 11.80 40.45
N ALA A 1090 -11.08 11.38 41.21
CA ALA A 1090 -12.18 12.27 41.60
C ALA A 1090 -11.72 13.46 42.46
N THR A 1091 -10.79 13.25 43.39
CA THR A 1091 -10.22 14.34 44.19
C THR A 1091 -9.40 15.30 43.35
N SER A 1092 -8.63 14.79 42.38
CA SER A 1092 -7.79 15.62 41.51
C SER A 1092 -8.62 16.50 40.57
N ILE A 1093 -9.70 15.97 40.00
CA ILE A 1093 -10.64 16.74 39.15
C ILE A 1093 -11.36 17.80 39.98
N LEU A 1094 -11.82 17.46 41.19
CA LEU A 1094 -12.45 18.44 42.08
C LEU A 1094 -11.45 19.51 42.53
N LEU A 1095 -10.17 19.17 42.73
CA LEU A 1095 -9.11 20.14 43.02
C LEU A 1095 -8.88 21.12 41.85
N ARG A 1096 -8.82 20.66 40.59
CA ARG A 1096 -8.81 21.54 39.39
C ARG A 1096 -10.00 22.51 39.40
N SER A 1097 -11.18 22.02 39.76
CA SER A 1097 -12.42 22.81 39.86
C SER A 1097 -12.37 23.85 41.00
N LEU A 1098 -11.90 23.46 42.20
CA LEU A 1098 -11.74 24.36 43.34
C LEU A 1098 -10.76 25.50 43.05
N VAL A 1099 -9.68 25.23 42.32
CA VAL A 1099 -8.76 26.26 41.82
C VAL A 1099 -9.45 27.15 40.79
N LYS A 1100 -10.07 26.57 39.74
CA LYS A 1100 -10.77 27.32 38.66
C LYS A 1100 -11.79 28.32 39.21
N TRP A 1101 -12.45 27.97 40.31
CA TRP A 1101 -13.46 28.80 40.95
C TRP A 1101 -12.98 29.63 42.15
N ASN A 1102 -11.70 29.50 42.53
CA ASN A 1102 -11.06 30.08 43.72
C ASN A 1102 -11.87 29.85 45.01
N ALA A 1103 -12.09 28.58 45.35
CA ALA A 1103 -13.00 28.17 46.43
C ALA A 1103 -12.38 27.15 47.40
N TYR A 1104 -12.79 27.21 48.67
CA TYR A 1104 -12.40 26.28 49.76
C TYR A 1104 -10.89 26.00 49.92
N PRO A 1105 -10.03 27.03 50.13
CA PRO A 1105 -8.56 26.88 50.13
C PRO A 1105 -8.00 25.90 51.18
N GLU A 1106 -8.62 25.77 52.36
CA GLU A 1106 -8.20 24.76 53.36
C GLU A 1106 -8.53 23.33 52.91
N ILE A 1107 -9.62 23.13 52.15
CA ILE A 1107 -9.92 21.84 51.54
C ILE A 1107 -8.92 21.54 50.42
N GLN A 1108 -8.54 22.54 49.60
CA GLN A 1108 -7.47 22.37 48.61
C GLN A 1108 -6.17 21.88 49.26
N LYS A 1109 -5.74 22.50 50.37
CA LYS A 1109 -4.57 22.05 51.14
C LYS A 1109 -4.70 20.59 51.59
N LYS A 1110 -5.87 20.20 52.11
CA LYS A 1110 -6.14 18.82 52.55
C LYS A 1110 -6.25 17.82 51.40
N MET A 1111 -6.68 18.24 50.21
CA MET A 1111 -6.69 17.42 49.00
C MET A 1111 -5.28 17.20 48.45
N ILE A 1112 -4.44 18.23 48.45
CA ILE A 1112 -3.01 18.10 48.11
C ILE A 1112 -2.32 17.09 49.04
N ASN A 1113 -2.55 17.21 50.36
CA ASN A 1113 -2.04 16.24 51.34
C ASN A 1113 -2.58 14.80 51.10
N TYR A 1114 -3.85 14.66 50.69
CA TYR A 1114 -4.39 13.34 50.33
C TYR A 1114 -3.65 12.74 49.14
N LEU A 1115 -3.43 13.53 48.08
CA LEU A 1115 -2.66 13.08 46.92
C LEU A 1115 -1.25 12.66 47.34
N PHE A 1116 -0.54 13.42 48.17
CA PHE A 1116 0.79 13.02 48.66
C PHE A 1116 0.75 11.65 49.38
N SER A 1117 -0.23 11.44 50.28
CA SER A 1117 -0.42 10.16 50.99
C SER A 1117 -0.83 8.97 50.12
N MET A 1118 -1.15 9.20 48.83
CA MET A 1118 -1.53 8.18 47.85
C MET A 1118 -0.48 7.98 46.75
N LYS A 1119 0.68 8.65 46.84
CA LYS A 1119 1.78 8.49 45.88
C LYS A 1119 2.59 7.23 46.20
N ASP A 1120 2.83 6.42 45.18
CA ASP A 1120 3.63 5.19 45.28
C ASP A 1120 4.63 5.13 44.12
N GLY A 1121 5.91 5.17 44.47
CA GLY A 1121 7.01 5.45 43.55
C GLY A 1121 6.75 6.70 42.70
N PHE A 1122 7.05 6.60 41.41
CA PHE A 1122 6.73 7.66 40.45
C PHE A 1122 5.23 7.80 40.11
N PHE A 1123 4.36 6.90 40.57
CA PHE A 1123 2.94 6.85 40.20
C PHE A 1123 1.98 7.19 41.36
N TRP A 1124 0.69 7.21 41.05
CA TRP A 1124 -0.43 7.14 41.98
C TRP A 1124 -1.36 6.01 41.52
N TYR A 1125 -1.12 4.75 41.92
CA TYR A 1125 -1.90 3.55 41.55
C TYR A 1125 -1.93 3.15 40.04
N SER A 1126 -2.16 4.08 39.11
CA SER A 1126 -2.21 3.83 37.66
C SER A 1126 -1.66 5.01 36.85
N THR A 1127 -1.39 4.82 35.55
CA THR A 1127 -1.02 5.89 34.62
C THR A 1127 -2.05 7.02 34.59
N LYS A 1128 -3.34 6.67 34.48
CA LYS A 1128 -4.47 7.61 34.58
C LYS A 1128 -4.43 8.41 35.86
N ASP A 1129 -4.40 7.73 36.99
CA ASP A 1129 -4.52 8.37 38.30
C ASP A 1129 -3.30 9.27 38.59
N THR A 1130 -2.13 8.90 38.08
CA THR A 1130 -0.92 9.74 38.04
C THR A 1130 -1.12 10.99 37.17
N SER A 1131 -1.64 10.84 35.95
CA SER A 1131 -1.96 11.96 35.05
C SER A 1131 -2.94 12.95 35.70
N TYR A 1132 -4.06 12.46 36.24
CA TYR A 1132 -5.03 13.31 36.94
C TYR A 1132 -4.43 13.98 38.18
N ALA A 1133 -3.64 13.27 39.00
CA ALA A 1133 -2.97 13.85 40.16
C ALA A 1133 -1.96 14.94 39.75
N VAL A 1134 -1.17 14.71 38.70
CA VAL A 1134 -0.24 15.70 38.13
C VAL A 1134 -1.00 16.94 37.62
N LEU A 1135 -2.09 16.78 36.86
CA LEU A 1135 -2.93 17.90 36.41
C LEU A 1135 -3.49 18.70 37.59
N GLY A 1136 -3.99 18.00 38.62
CA GLY A 1136 -4.47 18.62 39.86
C GLY A 1136 -3.39 19.45 40.58
N LEU A 1137 -2.20 18.88 40.73
CA LEU A 1137 -1.06 19.52 41.41
C LEU A 1137 -0.43 20.66 40.60
N ILE A 1138 -0.39 20.57 39.26
CA ILE A 1138 0.00 21.68 38.38
C ILE A 1138 -0.97 22.85 38.54
N ASN A 1139 -2.28 22.58 38.52
CA ASN A 1139 -3.27 23.64 38.76
C ASN A 1139 -3.19 24.21 40.18
N SER A 1140 -2.82 23.41 41.20
CA SER A 1140 -2.78 23.83 42.61
C SER A 1140 -1.37 24.07 43.18
N MET A 1141 -0.40 24.45 42.35
CA MET A 1141 1.00 24.62 42.78
C MET A 1141 1.12 25.56 43.98
N ARG A 1142 1.91 25.13 44.98
CA ARG A 1142 2.09 25.82 46.26
C ARG A 1142 3.54 25.75 46.73
N THR A 1143 4.06 26.87 47.22
CA THR A 1143 5.27 26.92 48.05
C THR A 1143 4.95 26.62 49.51
N PHE A 1144 5.83 25.83 50.13
CA PHE A 1144 5.83 25.47 51.55
C PHE A 1144 6.71 26.47 52.35
N GLU A 1145 6.77 26.31 53.67
CA GLU A 1145 7.74 27.03 54.51
C GLU A 1145 9.17 26.55 54.17
N GLU A 1146 10.20 27.39 54.38
CA GLU A 1146 11.59 26.96 54.19
C GLU A 1146 11.87 25.71 55.04
N PRO A 1147 12.42 24.61 54.47
CA PRO A 1147 12.55 23.38 55.20
C PRO A 1147 13.53 23.47 56.37
N ASP A 1148 13.11 22.97 57.54
CA ASP A 1148 13.96 22.75 58.70
C ASP A 1148 13.68 21.36 59.27
N ILE A 1149 14.49 20.36 58.89
CA ILE A 1149 14.27 18.95 59.21
C ILE A 1149 15.52 18.32 59.83
N LEU A 1150 15.36 17.71 61.00
CA LEU A 1150 16.30 16.76 61.56
C LEU A 1150 15.99 15.36 61.02
N VAL A 1151 17.02 14.68 60.51
CA VAL A 1151 16.95 13.32 59.97
C VAL A 1151 17.86 12.42 60.79
N GLU A 1152 17.34 11.33 61.34
CA GLU A 1152 18.14 10.29 61.99
C GLU A 1152 18.00 8.96 61.24
N ASN A 1153 19.10 8.42 60.73
CA ASN A 1153 19.16 7.14 60.00
C ASN A 1153 20.38 6.34 60.45
N ASP A 1154 20.15 5.13 60.96
CA ASP A 1154 21.14 4.25 61.63
C ASP A 1154 22.30 5.00 62.33
N GLN A 1155 21.96 5.69 63.43
CA GLN A 1155 22.88 6.45 64.30
C GLN A 1155 23.54 7.69 63.67
N ARG A 1156 23.27 8.05 62.40
CA ARG A 1156 23.58 9.38 61.84
C ARG A 1156 22.42 10.34 62.03
N ALA A 1157 22.64 11.40 62.79
CA ALA A 1157 21.78 12.58 62.83
C ALA A 1157 22.30 13.66 61.87
N ILE A 1158 21.46 14.16 60.97
CA ILE A 1158 21.76 15.21 59.99
C ILE A 1158 20.64 16.26 60.08
N LYS A 1159 21.01 17.53 60.24
CA LYS A 1159 20.05 18.63 60.18
C LYS A 1159 20.11 19.31 58.81
N MET A 1160 18.97 19.37 58.11
CA MET A 1160 18.80 19.97 56.80
C MET A 1160 18.01 21.28 56.94
N THR A 1161 18.68 22.39 56.65
CA THR A 1161 18.11 23.75 56.61
C THR A 1161 18.10 24.22 55.15
N GLY A 1162 16.92 24.25 54.53
CA GLY A 1162 16.77 24.45 53.08
C GLY A 1162 16.61 23.14 52.28
N GLU A 1163 16.53 23.28 50.96
CA GLU A 1163 16.37 22.15 50.03
C GLU A 1163 17.65 21.32 49.89
N GLY A 1164 17.49 20.03 49.56
CA GLY A 1164 18.62 19.15 49.27
C GLY A 1164 18.25 17.67 49.26
N ALA A 1165 19.24 16.81 49.06
CA ALA A 1165 19.07 15.35 49.12
C ALA A 1165 20.23 14.69 49.88
N ILE A 1166 19.93 13.59 50.57
CA ILE A 1166 20.91 12.74 51.26
C ILE A 1166 20.65 11.26 50.97
N SER A 1167 21.71 10.45 50.92
CA SER A 1167 21.61 9.01 50.77
C SER A 1167 21.26 8.33 52.10
N LEU A 1168 20.41 7.30 52.05
CA LEU A 1168 19.97 6.53 53.22
C LEU A 1168 20.66 5.16 53.28
N MET A 1169 20.81 4.66 54.50
CA MET A 1169 21.25 3.29 54.83
C MET A 1169 20.04 2.41 55.18
N LYS A 1170 20.18 1.08 55.01
CA LYS A 1170 19.15 0.11 55.42
C LYS A 1170 18.80 0.26 56.91
N GLY A 1171 17.54 0.04 57.27
CA GLY A 1171 17.07 0.09 58.67
C GLY A 1171 16.00 1.15 58.92
N LYS A 1172 16.08 1.83 60.06
CA LYS A 1172 15.07 2.82 60.48
C LYS A 1172 15.47 4.25 60.12
N LEU A 1173 14.46 5.08 59.89
CA LEU A 1173 14.54 6.51 59.59
C LEU A 1173 13.56 7.28 60.49
N HIS A 1174 14.06 8.23 61.27
CA HIS A 1174 13.26 9.16 62.06
C HIS A 1174 13.43 10.58 61.51
N LEU A 1175 12.32 11.32 61.39
CA LEU A 1175 12.26 12.67 60.85
C LEU A 1175 11.55 13.58 61.85
N GLN A 1176 12.11 14.75 62.14
CA GLN A 1176 11.51 15.77 63.00
C GLN A 1176 11.68 17.16 62.38
N GLY A 1177 10.60 17.90 62.15
CA GLY A 1177 10.67 19.28 61.69
C GLY A 1177 9.51 19.71 60.79
N LYS A 1178 9.84 20.54 59.79
CA LYS A 1178 8.91 21.04 58.77
C LYS A 1178 9.50 21.05 57.36
N GLY A 1179 8.69 20.74 56.36
CA GLY A 1179 9.03 20.83 54.94
C GLY A 1179 8.34 19.74 54.12
N LEU A 1180 8.44 19.80 52.79
CA LEU A 1180 8.04 18.66 51.95
C LEU A 1180 9.19 17.65 51.93
N VAL A 1181 8.92 16.42 52.37
CA VAL A 1181 9.92 15.32 52.39
C VAL A 1181 9.47 14.18 51.49
N GLU A 1182 10.37 13.78 50.62
CA GLU A 1182 10.31 12.54 49.85
C GLU A 1182 11.34 11.55 50.43
N VAL A 1183 10.92 10.29 50.61
CA VAL A 1183 11.83 9.15 50.82
C VAL A 1183 11.60 8.19 49.67
N HIS A 1184 12.66 7.82 48.96
CA HIS A 1184 12.60 6.91 47.83
C HIS A 1184 13.73 5.89 47.90
N VAL A 1185 13.39 4.60 47.87
CA VAL A 1185 14.30 3.46 47.86
C VAL A 1185 13.95 2.54 46.69
N ARG A 1186 14.80 2.50 45.66
CA ARG A 1186 14.75 1.49 44.59
C ARG A 1186 15.66 0.33 44.99
N TYR A 1187 15.15 -0.89 44.93
CA TYR A 1187 15.89 -2.09 45.32
C TYR A 1187 15.61 -3.27 44.39
N LEU A 1188 16.57 -4.20 44.30
CA LEU A 1188 16.40 -5.47 43.61
C LEU A 1188 15.86 -6.54 44.56
N GLU A 1189 14.93 -7.33 44.05
CA GLU A 1189 14.35 -8.49 44.72
C GLU A 1189 14.47 -9.72 43.81
N GLU A 1190 15.17 -10.76 44.29
CA GLU A 1190 15.22 -12.04 43.59
C GLU A 1190 13.93 -12.84 43.82
N PRO A 1191 13.27 -13.37 42.76
CA PRO A 1191 12.07 -14.18 42.91
C PRO A 1191 12.39 -15.55 43.50
N LYS A 1192 12.07 -15.74 44.79
CA LYS A 1192 12.32 -16.99 45.54
C LYS A 1192 11.23 -18.05 45.35
N GLU A 1193 9.98 -17.61 45.21
CA GLU A 1193 8.81 -18.44 44.99
C GLU A 1193 7.71 -17.67 44.24
N ALA A 1194 6.63 -18.36 43.85
CA ALA A 1194 5.48 -17.71 43.24
C ALA A 1194 4.62 -17.02 44.31
N VAL A 1195 4.30 -15.75 44.11
CA VAL A 1195 3.49 -14.94 45.02
C VAL A 1195 2.08 -14.76 44.44
N ASP A 1196 1.04 -14.91 45.27
CA ASP A 1196 -0.34 -14.58 44.89
C ASP A 1196 -0.75 -13.24 45.51
N GLU A 1197 -0.76 -12.20 44.67
CA GLU A 1197 -1.23 -10.85 45.01
C GLU A 1197 -2.63 -10.58 44.39
N GLY A 1198 -3.41 -11.63 44.13
CA GLY A 1198 -4.78 -11.57 43.60
C GLY A 1198 -4.91 -11.91 42.11
N LEU A 1199 -3.83 -12.36 41.45
CA LEU A 1199 -3.84 -12.77 40.03
C LEU A 1199 -2.78 -13.84 39.78
N VAL A 1200 -3.22 -15.02 39.33
CA VAL A 1200 -2.36 -16.19 39.07
C VAL A 1200 -2.08 -16.32 37.57
N VAL A 1201 -0.81 -16.48 37.19
CA VAL A 1201 -0.37 -16.66 35.79
C VAL A 1201 0.52 -17.89 35.66
N GLU A 1202 0.15 -18.81 34.77
CA GLU A 1202 0.96 -20.00 34.41
C GLU A 1202 1.38 -19.90 32.94
N ARG A 1203 2.63 -20.30 32.63
CA ARG A 1203 3.17 -20.32 31.26
C ARG A 1203 3.74 -21.70 30.90
N ILE A 1204 3.01 -22.45 30.09
CA ILE A 1204 3.40 -23.77 29.59
C ILE A 1204 3.99 -23.64 28.19
N PHE A 1205 5.12 -24.30 27.95
CA PHE A 1205 5.75 -24.38 26.62
C PHE A 1205 5.38 -25.70 25.92
N TYR A 1206 5.01 -25.62 24.65
CA TYR A 1206 4.74 -26.77 23.79
C TYR A 1206 5.79 -26.87 22.68
N LYS A 1207 6.24 -28.09 22.37
CA LYS A 1207 7.05 -28.34 21.18
C LYS A 1207 6.11 -28.45 19.97
N LYS A 1208 6.37 -27.64 18.95
CA LYS A 1208 5.65 -27.62 17.67
C LYS A 1208 6.16 -28.72 16.72
#